data_AF-A0A972HF09-F1
#
_entry.id   AF-A0A972HF09-F1
#
_cell.length_a   1.000
_cell.length_b   1.000
_cell.length_c   1.000
_cell.angle_alpha   90.00
_cell.angle_beta   90.00
_cell.angle_gamma   90.00
#
_symmetry.space_group_name_H-M   'P 1'
#
loop_
_entity.id
_entity.type
_entity.pdbx_description
1 polymer ?
#
loop_
_entity_poly.entity_id
_entity_poly.type
_entity_poly.pdbx_seq_one_letter_code
_entity_poly.pdbx_strand_id
1 'polypeptide(L)'
;MTAGRARAKLPAQLPPKSVDGLDPAWSRLVAATDHSGQDVEWHLLDSYAQRPDVQPRLTLLCVHGNPSWSFLWRSVLVAAPDDLRVIAVDQLDMGFSERTGRPRRLADRVEDLVRLTERLELSGPVVTVAHDWGGPVSLGWALKWNARSDRTLAGVVLTNTAVHQPADSRAPSLIRAARSRPMLKPVTVSSTAFIRGAVDMCRPRPTQAVRDGYLAPYRSADRRHAIADFVADIPLEPDHPTASTLDSIAAGLGDLSSVPVALFWGPNDPVFSDLYLHDFEQRLPHADVHRFAGAHHFVQEEADVAGAIFDWVGHRCFTAEDQPHPQPTPLVHASSEGEANESTGRPMWLALCEAEPLKVAVLELSGSTRHITFGGLCLRVSEFGAGLSGFGIQRGSRVALMIPPGVDLNTALYGCWRAGVVAVVIDSALGPANMTRAIRSANPDHLIAIPKALAAAKVLGWPGRRISTDEIDAICAGGRSPGRGSDVSISADQPAADGANLALLGFTSGSTGPSKGVLYEHRQLEAQRDLLASIYKIEATDSLVAAFAPFALYGPALGITSVVPDMDITKPATLTAPALAEAVAAVDATLVFASPAALANVVATRADLTKIHREALGGVRLLLSAGAPVNPALFAQAQALVPNAEAHTPYGMTEVLPVADVSLVSLAATTG
;
A
#
# COMPACT_ATOMS: atom_id res chain seq x y z
N MET A 1 44.28 -3.06 23.52
CA MET A 1 43.43 -3.18 24.73
C MET A 1 43.76 -2.02 25.65
N THR A 2 43.09 -0.89 25.52
CA THR A 2 43.13 0.18 26.53
C THR A 2 42.05 -0.13 27.55
N ALA A 3 42.43 -0.31 28.81
CA ALA A 3 41.50 -0.49 29.92
C ALA A 3 40.52 0.68 29.94
N GLY A 4 39.29 0.46 29.48
CA GLY A 4 38.24 1.47 29.50
C GLY A 4 37.87 1.75 30.96
N ARG A 5 37.81 3.03 31.34
CA ARG A 5 37.19 3.44 32.62
C ARG A 5 35.84 2.73 32.76
N ALA A 6 35.60 2.13 33.92
CA ALA A 6 34.30 1.56 34.26
C ALA A 6 33.22 2.64 34.05
N ARG A 7 32.12 2.27 33.38
CA ARG A 7 31.00 3.19 33.14
C ARG A 7 30.33 3.51 34.47
N ALA A 8 29.93 4.76 34.65
CA ALA A 8 29.26 5.18 35.88
C ALA A 8 27.92 4.47 36.02
N LYS A 9 27.66 3.92 37.22
CA LYS A 9 26.32 3.54 37.63
C LYS A 9 25.58 4.80 38.10
N LEU A 10 24.36 5.01 37.62
CA LEU A 10 23.53 6.16 38.01
C LEU A 10 22.14 5.66 38.38
N PRO A 11 21.55 6.13 39.50
CA PRO A 11 20.23 5.67 39.93
C PRO A 11 19.15 6.06 38.92
N ALA A 12 18.02 5.34 38.96
CA ALA A 12 16.82 5.77 38.27
C ALA A 12 16.31 7.08 38.90
N GLN A 13 15.54 7.85 38.14
CA GLN A 13 15.06 9.16 38.54
C GLN A 13 13.63 9.36 38.04
N LEU A 14 12.90 10.30 38.64
CA LEU A 14 11.67 10.79 38.05
C LEU A 14 11.98 11.91 37.04
N PRO A 15 11.22 12.01 35.94
CA PRO A 15 11.40 13.09 34.99
C PRO A 15 11.08 14.45 35.63
N PRO A 16 11.69 15.56 35.15
CA PRO A 16 11.33 16.90 35.60
C PRO A 16 9.85 17.19 35.35
N LYS A 17 9.17 17.84 36.31
CA LYS A 17 7.76 18.27 36.15
C LYS A 17 7.52 19.24 34.99
N SER A 18 8.57 19.79 34.40
CA SER A 18 8.51 20.73 33.28
C SER A 18 8.55 20.06 31.90
N VAL A 19 8.53 18.73 31.83
CA VAL A 19 8.44 18.01 30.53
C VAL A 19 7.02 18.16 29.99
N ASP A 20 6.90 18.84 28.85
CA ASP A 20 5.61 19.16 28.22
C ASP A 20 4.85 17.92 27.76
N GLY A 21 3.54 17.88 28.00
CA GLY A 21 2.67 16.75 27.64
C GLY A 21 2.85 15.48 28.48
N LEU A 22 3.61 15.53 29.58
CA LEU A 22 3.78 14.42 30.51
C LEU A 22 3.11 14.73 31.85
N ASP A 23 2.10 13.96 32.24
CA ASP A 23 1.52 14.05 33.58
C ASP A 23 2.47 13.37 34.60
N PRO A 24 3.02 14.10 35.59
CA PRO A 24 3.88 13.51 36.60
C PRO A 24 3.21 12.42 37.44
N ALA A 25 1.88 12.36 37.49
CA ALA A 25 1.13 11.34 38.23
C ALA A 25 1.27 9.94 37.65
N TRP A 26 1.65 9.81 36.37
CA TRP A 26 1.92 8.52 35.72
C TRP A 26 3.31 7.97 36.04
N SER A 27 4.29 8.84 36.33
CA SER A 27 5.68 8.44 36.52
C SER A 27 5.89 7.70 37.84
N ARG A 28 6.53 6.52 37.77
CA ARG A 28 6.91 5.76 38.96
C ARG A 28 8.24 5.04 38.78
N LEU A 29 8.86 4.72 39.92
CA LEU A 29 10.05 3.90 40.01
C LEU A 29 9.67 2.51 40.52
N VAL A 30 10.19 1.47 39.88
CA VAL A 30 9.90 0.07 40.20
C VAL A 30 11.20 -0.69 40.37
N ALA A 31 11.41 -1.23 41.57
CA ALA A 31 12.50 -2.16 41.84
C ALA A 31 12.15 -3.56 41.30
N ALA A 32 13.02 -4.10 40.46
CA ALA A 32 12.93 -5.43 39.86
C ALA A 32 14.32 -6.06 39.76
N THR A 33 14.39 -7.32 39.33
CA THR A 33 15.68 -7.94 38.97
C THR A 33 15.92 -7.84 37.47
N ASP A 34 17.17 -7.61 37.07
CA ASP A 34 17.58 -7.70 35.67
C ASP A 34 17.82 -9.18 35.24
N HIS A 35 18.13 -9.40 33.96
CA HIS A 35 18.43 -10.70 33.35
C HIS A 35 19.54 -11.47 34.06
N SER A 36 20.42 -10.79 34.81
CA SER A 36 21.50 -11.38 35.59
C SER A 36 21.11 -11.63 37.06
N GLY A 37 19.87 -11.31 37.45
CA GLY A 37 19.36 -11.42 38.81
C GLY A 37 19.81 -10.30 39.74
N GLN A 38 20.32 -9.17 39.22
CA GLN A 38 20.70 -8.02 40.05
C GLN A 38 19.51 -7.10 40.27
N ASP A 39 19.37 -6.58 41.48
CA ASP A 39 18.40 -5.54 41.80
C ASP A 39 18.71 -4.27 41.00
N VAL A 40 17.70 -3.78 40.30
CA VAL A 40 17.75 -2.58 39.46
C VAL A 40 16.46 -1.80 39.60
N GLU A 41 16.53 -0.50 39.36
CA GLU A 41 15.37 0.38 39.39
C GLU A 41 14.96 0.84 37.98
N TRP A 42 13.69 0.63 37.65
CA TRP A 42 13.08 1.03 36.39
C TRP A 42 12.25 2.29 36.57
N HIS A 43 12.34 3.22 35.64
CA HIS A 43 11.32 4.24 35.45
C HIS A 43 10.29 3.74 34.43
N LEU A 44 9.02 3.99 34.70
CA LEU A 44 7.94 3.79 33.73
C LEU A 44 6.80 4.78 33.97
N LEU A 45 5.98 4.98 32.94
CA LEU A 45 4.71 5.69 33.02
C LEU A 45 3.58 4.68 33.13
N ASP A 46 2.69 4.87 34.09
CA ASP A 46 1.54 4.00 34.34
C ASP A 46 0.29 4.85 34.56
N SER A 47 -0.62 4.82 33.60
CA SER A 47 -1.91 5.52 33.67
C SER A 47 -2.75 5.13 34.89
N TYR A 48 -2.48 3.97 35.50
CA TYR A 48 -3.18 3.47 36.69
C TYR A 48 -2.37 3.65 37.99
N ALA A 49 -1.25 4.38 37.96
CA ALA A 49 -0.40 4.60 39.14
C ALA A 49 -1.16 5.16 40.35
N GLN A 50 -2.19 5.99 40.12
CA GLN A 50 -3.04 6.59 41.16
C GLN A 50 -4.29 5.76 41.50
N ARG A 51 -4.50 4.61 40.83
CA ARG A 51 -5.69 3.74 40.98
C ARG A 51 -5.31 2.26 41.13
N PRO A 52 -4.44 1.89 42.10
CA PRO A 52 -3.87 0.54 42.19
C PRO A 52 -4.91 -0.56 42.44
N ASP A 53 -6.08 -0.21 43.00
CA ASP A 53 -7.15 -1.17 43.31
C ASP A 53 -8.10 -1.42 42.13
N VAL A 54 -7.97 -0.67 41.04
CA VAL A 54 -8.82 -0.81 39.85
C VAL A 54 -8.18 -1.80 38.88
N GLN A 55 -8.88 -2.88 38.60
CA GLN A 55 -8.45 -3.86 37.60
C GLN A 55 -8.79 -3.33 36.19
N PRO A 56 -7.80 -3.17 35.30
CA PRO A 56 -8.06 -2.78 33.93
C PRO A 56 -8.70 -3.93 33.16
N ARG A 57 -9.54 -3.61 32.16
CA ARG A 57 -10.07 -4.59 31.22
C ARG A 57 -8.96 -5.17 30.33
N LEU A 58 -8.00 -4.34 29.93
CA LEU A 58 -6.84 -4.71 29.12
C LEU A 58 -5.69 -3.75 29.42
N THR A 59 -4.46 -4.26 29.34
CA THR A 59 -3.24 -3.44 29.52
C THR A 59 -2.47 -3.29 28.21
N LEU A 60 -2.10 -2.06 27.85
CA LEU A 60 -1.17 -1.75 26.78
C LEU A 60 0.25 -1.65 27.38
N LEU A 61 1.17 -2.49 26.92
CA LEU A 61 2.59 -2.44 27.26
C LEU A 61 3.37 -1.74 26.15
N CYS A 62 3.74 -0.48 26.36
CA CYS A 62 4.43 0.33 25.36
C CYS A 62 5.96 0.27 25.53
N VAL A 63 6.66 -0.18 24.48
CA VAL A 63 8.11 -0.38 24.45
C VAL A 63 8.75 0.52 23.40
N HIS A 64 9.54 1.49 23.85
CA HIS A 64 10.20 2.45 22.97
C HIS A 64 11.51 1.88 22.38
N GLY A 65 12.04 2.50 21.32
CA GLY A 65 13.35 2.21 20.72
C GLY A 65 14.43 3.24 21.03
N ASN A 66 15.51 3.24 20.26
CA ASN A 66 16.70 4.07 20.48
C ASN A 66 16.81 5.21 19.45
N PRO A 67 16.77 6.48 19.86
CA PRO A 67 17.24 6.98 21.17
C PRO A 67 16.13 7.59 22.04
N SER A 68 14.91 7.09 21.91
CA SER A 68 13.74 7.60 22.63
C SER A 68 13.64 7.06 24.07
N TRP A 69 12.54 7.39 24.74
CA TRP A 69 12.13 6.87 26.05
C TRP A 69 10.60 6.84 26.13
N SER A 70 10.01 6.40 27.25
CA SER A 70 8.55 6.24 27.47
C SER A 70 7.71 7.47 27.08
N PHE A 71 8.31 8.67 27.07
CA PHE A 71 7.70 9.91 26.55
C PHE A 71 7.15 9.82 25.12
N LEU A 72 7.69 8.93 24.29
CA LEU A 72 7.16 8.64 22.95
C LEU A 72 5.68 8.25 22.98
N TRP A 73 5.25 7.61 24.06
CA TRP A 73 3.92 7.04 24.21
C TRP A 73 2.95 7.95 24.97
N ARG A 74 3.34 9.18 25.31
CA ARG A 74 2.50 10.10 26.11
C ARG A 74 1.13 10.36 25.49
N SER A 75 1.03 10.44 24.17
CA SER A 75 -0.26 10.60 23.47
C SER A 75 -1.16 9.37 23.65
N VAL A 76 -0.59 8.17 23.73
CA VAL A 76 -1.33 6.93 24.04
C VAL A 76 -1.83 6.95 25.48
N LEU A 77 -1.04 7.45 26.45
CA LEU A 77 -1.52 7.63 27.83
C LEU A 77 -2.64 8.68 27.90
N VAL A 78 -2.54 9.79 27.17
CA VAL A 78 -3.57 10.84 27.13
C VAL A 78 -4.88 10.34 26.52
N ALA A 79 -4.81 9.56 25.44
CA ALA A 79 -5.98 9.08 24.72
C ALA A 79 -6.59 7.79 25.31
N ALA A 80 -5.97 7.21 26.35
CA ALA A 80 -6.41 5.96 26.94
C ALA A 80 -7.82 6.08 27.56
N PRO A 81 -8.77 5.20 27.16
CA PRO A 81 -10.04 5.05 27.86
C PRO A 81 -9.82 4.67 29.34
N ASP A 82 -10.76 5.08 30.19
CA ASP A 82 -10.65 4.90 31.65
C ASP A 82 -10.50 3.44 32.09
N ASP A 83 -11.04 2.49 31.32
CA ASP A 83 -11.02 1.05 31.60
C ASP A 83 -9.80 0.32 31.00
N LEU A 84 -8.94 1.04 30.25
CA LEU A 84 -7.72 0.50 29.66
C LEU A 84 -6.49 1.09 30.35
N ARG A 85 -5.56 0.22 30.76
CA ARG A 85 -4.31 0.66 31.40
C ARG A 85 -3.20 0.74 30.37
N VAL A 86 -2.51 1.87 30.29
CA VAL A 86 -1.27 2.02 29.52
C VAL A 86 -0.08 2.05 30.47
N ILE A 87 0.93 1.21 30.17
CA ILE A 87 2.24 1.15 30.81
C ILE A 87 3.31 1.40 29.76
N ALA A 88 4.03 2.51 29.84
CA ALA A 88 5.16 2.81 28.96
C ALA A 88 6.47 2.72 29.74
N VAL A 89 7.32 1.76 29.40
CA VAL A 89 8.54 1.46 30.16
C VAL A 89 9.75 2.22 29.62
N ASP A 90 10.61 2.74 30.48
CA ASP A 90 11.97 3.09 30.05
C ASP A 90 12.86 1.86 30.16
N GLN A 91 13.40 1.39 29.04
CA GLN A 91 14.34 0.27 29.08
C GLN A 91 15.53 0.59 30.00
N LEU A 92 16.11 -0.43 30.67
CA LEU A 92 17.32 -0.21 31.45
C LEU A 92 18.43 0.41 30.61
N ASP A 93 19.18 1.31 31.25
CA ASP A 93 20.12 2.28 30.68
C ASP A 93 19.54 3.37 29.76
N MET A 94 18.24 3.36 29.46
CA MET A 94 17.54 4.38 28.68
C MET A 94 16.65 5.25 29.55
N GLY A 95 16.14 6.35 28.99
CA GLY A 95 15.23 7.25 29.69
C GLY A 95 15.71 7.63 31.10
N PHE A 96 14.81 7.54 32.05
CA PHE A 96 15.09 7.79 33.47
C PHE A 96 15.29 6.50 34.30
N SER A 97 15.30 5.31 33.68
CA SER A 97 15.71 4.06 34.34
C SER A 97 17.18 4.10 34.76
N GLU A 98 17.57 3.19 35.66
CA GLU A 98 18.93 3.07 36.17
C GLU A 98 19.96 2.91 35.03
N ARG A 99 21.12 3.55 35.16
CA ARG A 99 22.32 3.23 34.37
C ARG A 99 23.12 2.19 35.14
N THR A 100 23.21 0.97 34.63
CA THR A 100 23.83 -0.16 35.34
C THR A 100 25.32 -0.30 35.06
N GLY A 101 25.84 0.48 34.11
CA GLY A 101 27.25 0.52 33.75
C GLY A 101 27.72 -0.68 32.92
N ARG A 102 26.81 -1.53 32.44
CA ARG A 102 27.10 -2.72 31.61
C ARG A 102 26.38 -2.60 30.26
N PRO A 103 27.00 -3.02 29.15
CA PRO A 103 26.30 -3.11 27.88
C PRO A 103 25.25 -4.22 27.95
N ARG A 104 24.12 -4.02 27.27
CA ARG A 104 23.02 -4.99 27.13
C ARG A 104 22.76 -5.28 25.67
N ARG A 105 22.60 -6.55 25.34
CA ARG A 105 22.17 -7.01 24.02
C ARG A 105 20.66 -7.22 23.97
N LEU A 106 20.13 -7.48 22.78
CA LEU A 106 18.70 -7.77 22.58
C LEU A 106 18.15 -8.84 23.53
N ALA A 107 18.84 -9.98 23.68
CA ALA A 107 18.40 -11.08 24.54
C ALA A 107 18.27 -10.63 26.01
N ASP A 108 19.25 -9.86 26.49
CA ASP A 108 19.25 -9.31 27.85
C ASP A 108 18.06 -8.38 28.06
N ARG A 109 17.76 -7.52 27.07
CA ARG A 109 16.64 -6.56 27.11
C ARG A 109 15.27 -7.25 27.10
N VAL A 110 15.12 -8.33 26.34
CA VAL A 110 13.91 -9.15 26.35
C VAL A 110 13.70 -9.76 27.73
N GLU A 111 14.74 -10.34 28.32
CA GLU A 111 14.67 -10.96 29.65
C GLU A 111 14.44 -9.93 30.76
N ASP A 112 15.08 -8.76 30.67
CA ASP A 112 14.86 -7.61 31.53
C ASP A 112 13.37 -7.19 31.52
N LEU A 113 12.75 -7.12 30.33
CA LEU A 113 11.33 -6.78 30.19
C LEU A 113 10.41 -7.87 30.77
N VAL A 114 10.72 -9.15 30.55
CA VAL A 114 9.96 -10.27 31.17
C VAL A 114 9.95 -10.12 32.69
N ARG A 115 11.13 -9.94 33.30
CA ARG A 115 11.25 -9.80 34.76
C ARG A 115 10.52 -8.58 35.31
N LEU A 116 10.55 -7.46 34.58
CA LEU A 116 9.75 -6.29 34.95
C LEU A 116 8.25 -6.64 34.92
N THR A 117 7.74 -7.23 33.84
CA THR A 117 6.31 -7.55 33.73
C THR A 117 5.83 -8.58 34.76
N GLU A 118 6.69 -9.52 35.15
CA GLU A 118 6.43 -10.44 36.25
C GLU A 118 6.39 -9.71 37.59
N ARG A 119 7.34 -8.79 37.83
CA ARG A 119 7.35 -7.95 39.05
C ARG A 119 6.13 -7.04 39.16
N LEU A 120 5.61 -6.58 38.03
CA LEU A 120 4.38 -5.78 37.95
C LEU A 120 3.11 -6.60 38.10
N GLU A 121 3.23 -7.94 38.12
CA GLU A 121 2.12 -8.88 38.25
C GLU A 121 1.03 -8.62 37.20
N LEU A 122 1.41 -8.29 35.96
CA LEU A 122 0.45 -7.93 34.91
C LEU A 122 -0.54 -9.07 34.67
N SER A 123 -1.75 -8.93 35.18
CA SER A 123 -2.85 -9.88 35.03
C SER A 123 -3.80 -9.45 33.90
N GLY A 124 -4.46 -10.44 33.28
CA GLY A 124 -5.42 -10.20 32.21
C GLY A 124 -4.81 -10.03 30.81
N PRO A 125 -5.63 -9.63 29.83
CA PRO A 125 -5.21 -9.46 28.44
C PRO A 125 -4.22 -8.29 28.28
N VAL A 126 -3.12 -8.54 27.56
CA VAL A 126 -2.10 -7.52 27.26
C VAL A 126 -1.97 -7.30 25.76
N VAL A 127 -1.93 -6.04 25.33
CA VAL A 127 -1.50 -5.63 23.99
C VAL A 127 -0.13 -5.01 24.12
N THR A 128 0.87 -5.54 23.41
CA THR A 128 2.18 -4.86 23.36
C THR A 128 2.22 -3.87 22.21
N VAL A 129 2.79 -2.69 22.45
CA VAL A 129 2.88 -1.59 21.48
C VAL A 129 4.35 -1.18 21.37
N ALA A 130 4.92 -1.17 20.16
CA ALA A 130 6.36 -0.97 20.03
C ALA A 130 6.78 -0.10 18.86
N HIS A 131 7.97 0.49 19.00
CA HIS A 131 8.60 1.34 18.00
C HIS A 131 10.10 1.09 17.93
N ASP A 132 10.69 1.15 16.73
CA ASP A 132 12.13 1.08 16.51
C ASP A 132 12.70 -0.19 17.21
N TRP A 133 13.87 -0.16 17.85
CA TRP A 133 14.41 -1.30 18.60
C TRP A 133 13.53 -1.82 19.74
N GLY A 134 12.50 -1.07 20.13
CA GLY A 134 11.45 -1.57 21.01
C GLY A 134 10.66 -2.71 20.38
N GLY A 135 10.56 -2.77 19.04
CA GLY A 135 9.86 -3.84 18.31
C GLY A 135 10.45 -5.22 18.57
N PRO A 136 11.73 -5.50 18.26
CA PRO A 136 12.37 -6.77 18.60
C PRO A 136 12.30 -7.12 20.08
N VAL A 137 12.49 -6.15 20.98
CA VAL A 137 12.39 -6.37 22.43
C VAL A 137 10.98 -6.80 22.82
N SER A 138 9.98 -6.06 22.33
CA SER A 138 8.55 -6.33 22.53
C SER A 138 8.13 -7.68 21.94
N LEU A 139 8.59 -8.02 20.74
CA LEU A 139 8.24 -9.28 20.07
C LEU A 139 8.90 -10.48 20.77
N GLY A 140 10.17 -10.35 21.19
CA GLY A 140 10.82 -11.36 22.02
C GLY A 140 10.08 -11.59 23.34
N TRP A 141 9.59 -10.53 23.98
CA TRP A 141 8.73 -10.62 25.15
C TRP A 141 7.37 -11.27 24.82
N ALA A 142 6.72 -10.86 23.73
CA ALA A 142 5.41 -11.33 23.31
C ALA A 142 5.42 -12.83 23.01
N LEU A 143 6.45 -13.35 22.35
CA LEU A 143 6.61 -14.79 22.10
C LEU A 143 6.72 -15.59 23.41
N LYS A 144 7.52 -15.11 24.36
CA LYS A 144 7.63 -15.73 25.69
C LYS A 144 6.31 -15.63 26.48
N TRP A 145 5.60 -14.52 26.36
CA TRP A 145 4.30 -14.29 27.00
C TRP A 145 3.21 -15.19 26.42
N ASN A 146 3.13 -15.31 25.09
CA ASN A 146 2.15 -16.13 24.38
C ASN A 146 2.36 -17.64 24.59
N ALA A 147 3.60 -18.07 24.85
CA ALA A 147 3.90 -19.47 25.16
C ALA A 147 3.37 -19.93 26.54
N ARG A 148 2.91 -19.00 27.40
CA ARG A 148 2.40 -19.29 28.73
C ARG A 148 0.88 -19.41 28.73
N SER A 149 0.36 -20.53 29.22
CA SER A 149 -1.08 -20.78 29.31
C SER A 149 -1.81 -19.96 30.39
N ASP A 150 -1.08 -19.41 31.36
CA ASP A 150 -1.61 -18.56 32.44
C ASP A 150 -1.68 -17.07 32.06
N ARG A 151 -1.27 -16.71 30.84
CA ARG A 151 -1.21 -15.33 30.35
C ARG A 151 -1.97 -15.20 29.04
N THR A 152 -2.45 -14.00 28.75
CA THR A 152 -3.19 -13.72 27.50
C THR A 152 -2.53 -12.57 26.75
N LEU A 153 -2.03 -12.85 25.55
CA LEU A 153 -1.63 -11.84 24.59
C LEU A 153 -2.84 -11.47 23.73
N ALA A 154 -3.41 -10.30 23.96
CA ALA A 154 -4.62 -9.84 23.27
C ALA A 154 -4.33 -9.22 21.90
N GLY A 155 -3.10 -8.77 21.68
CA GLY A 155 -2.70 -8.17 20.41
C GLY A 155 -1.26 -7.66 20.41
N VAL A 156 -0.77 -7.35 19.21
CA VAL A 156 0.53 -6.72 18.98
C VAL A 156 0.35 -5.52 18.07
N VAL A 157 0.82 -4.35 18.50
CA VAL A 157 0.90 -3.15 17.66
C VAL A 157 2.36 -2.81 17.43
N LEU A 158 2.77 -2.77 16.16
CA LEU A 158 4.10 -2.33 15.77
C LEU A 158 4.00 -1.05 14.97
N THR A 159 4.83 -0.09 15.33
CA THR A 159 5.19 1.04 14.47
C THR A 159 6.57 0.81 13.87
N ASN A 160 7.00 1.66 12.94
CA ASN A 160 8.31 1.62 12.26
C ASN A 160 9.41 0.90 13.06
N THR A 161 9.71 -0.34 12.67
CA THR A 161 10.63 -1.26 13.37
C THR A 161 11.16 -2.34 12.40
N ALA A 162 11.98 -3.29 12.86
CA ALA A 162 12.44 -4.41 12.04
C ALA A 162 12.83 -5.61 12.89
N VAL A 163 12.50 -6.82 12.43
CA VAL A 163 13.02 -8.09 12.98
C VAL A 163 13.97 -8.82 12.04
N HIS A 164 14.18 -8.29 10.84
CA HIS A 164 15.05 -8.93 9.85
C HIS A 164 15.69 -7.87 8.95
N GLN A 165 16.94 -8.12 8.54
CA GLN A 165 17.63 -7.36 7.51
C GLN A 165 17.85 -8.30 6.32
N PRO A 166 17.15 -8.10 5.18
CA PRO A 166 17.32 -8.95 4.00
C PRO A 166 18.78 -8.96 3.51
N ALA A 167 19.30 -10.15 3.20
CA ALA A 167 20.71 -10.34 2.85
C ALA A 167 21.13 -9.62 1.55
N ASP A 168 20.18 -9.43 0.64
CA ASP A 168 20.35 -8.70 -0.63
C ASP A 168 20.22 -7.18 -0.47
N SER A 169 19.80 -6.71 0.71
CA SER A 169 19.54 -5.30 1.00
C SER A 169 20.56 -4.75 1.98
N ARG A 170 21.14 -3.59 1.64
CA ARG A 170 22.08 -2.90 2.53
C ARG A 170 21.31 -2.23 3.67
N ALA A 171 21.83 -2.35 4.89
CA ALA A 171 21.33 -1.56 6.01
C ALA A 171 21.37 -0.05 5.71
N PRO A 172 20.45 0.75 6.29
CA PRO A 172 20.36 2.18 6.06
C PRO A 172 21.70 2.90 6.22
N SER A 173 22.01 3.82 5.30
CA SER A 173 23.30 4.53 5.28
C SER A 173 23.56 5.33 6.55
N LEU A 174 22.51 5.94 7.12
CA LEU A 174 22.55 6.66 8.40
C LEU A 174 23.02 5.75 9.54
N ILE A 175 22.45 4.55 9.63
CA ILE A 175 22.80 3.56 10.66
C ILE A 175 24.23 3.05 10.47
N ARG A 176 24.62 2.72 9.23
CA ARG A 176 25.99 2.29 8.92
C ARG A 176 27.03 3.36 9.28
N ALA A 177 26.72 4.63 9.01
CA ALA A 177 27.58 5.75 9.36
C ALA A 177 27.69 5.92 10.89
N ALA A 178 26.55 5.91 11.59
CA ALA A 178 26.50 6.04 13.05
C ALA A 178 27.20 4.86 13.76
N ARG A 179 27.08 3.63 13.23
CA ARG A 179 27.70 2.42 13.80
C ARG A 179 29.21 2.33 13.53
N SER A 180 29.74 3.11 12.59
CA SER A 180 31.17 3.08 12.29
C SER A 180 32.00 3.43 13.55
N ARG A 181 33.06 2.66 13.82
CA ARG A 181 33.94 2.85 14.98
C ARG A 181 34.40 4.31 15.22
N PRO A 182 34.79 5.10 14.19
CA PRO A 182 35.19 6.49 14.42
C PRO A 182 34.03 7.41 14.79
N MET A 183 32.79 7.10 14.39
CA MET A 183 31.62 7.99 14.58
C MET A 183 30.74 7.58 15.75
N LEU A 184 30.73 6.30 16.15
CA LEU A 184 29.82 5.77 17.16
C LEU A 184 29.82 6.62 18.44
N LYS A 185 30.96 6.74 19.13
CA LYS A 185 31.05 7.53 20.37
C LYS A 185 30.80 9.04 20.13
N PRO A 186 31.43 9.70 19.14
CA PRO A 186 31.16 11.12 18.88
C PRO A 186 29.68 11.47 18.66
N VAL A 187 28.96 10.66 17.89
CA VAL A 187 27.57 10.94 17.48
C VAL A 187 26.57 10.55 18.57
N THR A 188 26.81 9.44 19.29
CA THR A 188 25.86 8.89 20.27
C THR A 188 26.12 9.29 21.72
N VAL A 189 27.39 9.45 22.13
CA VAL A 189 27.77 9.71 23.54
C VAL A 189 28.28 11.13 23.73
N SER A 190 29.29 11.54 22.96
CA SER A 190 29.98 12.82 23.16
C SER A 190 29.11 14.03 22.79
N SER A 191 28.06 13.82 22.01
CA SER A 191 27.11 14.87 21.58
C SER A 191 25.66 14.38 21.72
N THR A 192 24.71 15.29 21.50
CA THR A 192 23.27 14.99 21.38
C THR A 192 22.82 14.84 19.93
N ALA A 193 23.77 14.72 18.99
CA ALA A 193 23.49 14.71 17.56
C ALA A 193 22.58 13.56 17.15
N PHE A 194 22.78 12.35 17.70
CA PHE A 194 21.93 11.19 17.39
C PHE A 194 20.46 11.41 17.80
N ILE A 195 20.23 11.87 19.03
CA ILE A 195 18.86 12.12 19.55
C ILE A 195 18.17 13.24 18.78
N ARG A 196 18.88 14.36 18.57
CA ARG A 196 18.35 15.49 17.80
C ARG A 196 18.07 15.08 16.36
N GLY A 197 18.96 14.29 15.76
CA GLY A 197 18.79 13.74 14.42
C GLY A 197 17.53 12.90 14.32
N ALA A 198 17.30 11.99 15.28
CA ALA A 198 16.10 11.15 15.32
C ALA A 198 14.80 11.98 15.36
N VAL A 199 14.71 12.94 16.28
CA VAL A 199 13.51 13.80 16.40
C VAL A 199 13.35 14.73 15.19
N ASP A 200 14.45 15.25 14.65
CA ASP A 200 14.44 16.16 13.50
C ASP A 200 14.15 15.45 12.16
N MET A 201 13.96 14.12 12.14
CA MET A 201 13.43 13.38 10.96
C MET A 201 11.94 13.60 10.75
N CYS A 202 11.18 13.96 11.79
CA CYS A 202 9.74 14.17 11.72
C CYS A 202 9.34 15.36 10.81
N ARG A 203 8.22 15.25 10.12
CA ARG A 203 7.61 16.29 9.27
C ARG A 203 6.10 16.39 9.55
N PRO A 204 5.58 17.54 10.03
CA PRO A 204 6.32 18.77 10.35
C PRO A 204 7.28 18.56 11.52
N ARG A 205 8.24 19.48 11.67
CA ARG A 205 9.21 19.40 12.76
C ARG A 205 8.49 19.59 14.12
N PRO A 206 8.77 18.75 15.13
CA PRO A 206 8.16 18.88 16.45
C PRO A 206 8.52 20.21 17.12
N THR A 207 7.65 20.65 18.03
CA THR A 207 7.88 21.88 18.82
C THR A 207 9.15 21.77 19.65
N GLN A 208 9.71 22.92 20.07
CA GLN A 208 10.91 22.92 20.91
C GLN A 208 10.68 22.17 22.23
N ALA A 209 9.47 22.28 22.81
CA ALA A 209 9.10 21.59 24.04
C ALA A 209 9.16 20.06 23.89
N VAL A 210 8.62 19.52 22.80
CA VAL A 210 8.68 18.08 22.48
C VAL A 210 10.14 17.64 22.29
N ARG A 211 10.93 18.41 21.54
CA ARG A 211 12.36 18.12 21.31
C ARG A 211 13.15 18.10 22.62
N ASP A 212 12.86 19.03 23.53
CA ASP A 212 13.48 19.08 24.86
C ASP A 212 13.02 17.93 25.76
N GLY A 213 11.78 17.45 25.60
CA GLY A 213 11.26 16.24 26.25
C GLY A 213 12.06 14.98 25.87
N TYR A 214 12.33 14.77 24.58
CA TYR A 214 13.20 13.66 24.13
C TYR A 214 14.64 13.78 24.62
N LEU A 215 15.16 14.99 24.81
CA LEU A 215 16.52 15.23 25.31
C LEU A 215 16.65 15.14 26.83
N ALA A 216 15.54 15.24 27.58
CA ALA A 216 15.53 15.36 29.04
C ALA A 216 16.37 14.30 29.77
N PRO A 217 16.27 12.99 29.47
CA PRO A 217 17.06 11.95 30.15
C PRO A 217 18.54 11.89 29.73
N TYR A 218 18.92 12.61 28.68
CA TYR A 218 20.19 12.47 27.96
C TYR A 218 21.04 13.73 27.98
N ARG A 219 20.87 14.63 28.96
CA ARG A 219 21.59 15.91 29.02
C ARG A 219 23.11 15.74 29.20
N SER A 220 23.55 14.71 29.92
CA SER A 220 24.97 14.43 30.19
C SER A 220 25.49 13.19 29.42
N ALA A 221 26.80 13.14 29.17
CA ALA A 221 27.42 12.09 28.33
C ALA A 221 27.37 10.70 28.97
N ASP A 222 27.52 10.64 30.29
CA ASP A 222 27.39 9.42 31.09
C ASP A 222 26.00 8.76 30.97
N ARG A 223 24.94 9.54 30.71
CA ARG A 223 23.58 9.02 30.48
C ARG A 223 23.30 8.58 29.04
N ARG A 224 24.25 8.76 28.11
CA ARG A 224 24.09 8.45 26.66
C ARG A 224 24.82 7.20 26.20
N HIS A 225 25.51 6.48 27.09
CA HIS A 225 26.23 5.26 26.71
C HIS A 225 25.34 4.18 26.09
N ALA A 226 24.10 4.01 26.58
CA ALA A 226 23.16 3.04 26.05
C ALA A 226 22.75 3.32 24.59
N ILE A 227 22.75 4.59 24.17
CA ILE A 227 22.49 4.96 22.77
C ILE A 227 23.56 4.34 21.87
N ALA A 228 24.82 4.41 22.31
CA ALA A 228 25.93 3.79 21.60
C ALA A 228 25.82 2.26 21.60
N ASP A 229 25.40 1.67 22.73
CA ASP A 229 25.27 0.22 22.84
C ASP A 229 24.18 -0.33 21.92
N PHE A 230 23.01 0.31 21.87
CA PHE A 230 21.95 -0.04 20.91
C PHE A 230 22.44 0.02 19.46
N VAL A 231 23.11 1.11 19.09
CA VAL A 231 23.64 1.26 17.72
C VAL A 231 24.72 0.21 17.42
N ALA A 232 25.56 -0.13 18.41
CA ALA A 232 26.55 -1.19 18.26
C ALA A 232 25.92 -2.57 18.12
N ASP A 233 24.81 -2.82 18.82
CA ASP A 233 24.12 -4.11 18.89
C ASP A 233 23.34 -4.49 17.63
N ILE A 234 23.23 -3.57 16.67
CA ILE A 234 22.60 -3.82 15.37
C ILE A 234 23.39 -4.89 14.61
N PRO A 235 22.80 -6.07 14.31
CA PRO A 235 23.52 -7.18 13.70
C PRO A 235 23.68 -6.96 12.19
N LEU A 236 24.74 -6.25 11.80
CA LEU A 236 25.07 -6.05 10.38
C LEU A 236 26.10 -7.04 9.84
N GLU A 237 26.79 -7.77 10.73
CA GLU A 237 27.75 -8.81 10.37
C GLU A 237 27.17 -10.22 10.60
N PRO A 238 27.53 -11.23 9.77
CA PRO A 238 26.99 -12.59 9.89
C PRO A 238 27.27 -13.28 11.24
N ASP A 239 28.36 -12.94 11.92
CA ASP A 239 28.77 -13.50 13.21
C ASP A 239 28.38 -12.62 14.41
N HIS A 240 27.51 -11.62 14.20
CA HIS A 240 27.12 -10.71 15.25
C HIS A 240 26.36 -11.46 16.37
N PRO A 241 26.73 -11.28 17.65
CA PRO A 241 26.16 -12.08 18.76
C PRO A 241 24.65 -11.92 18.96
N THR A 242 24.08 -10.81 18.48
CA THR A 242 22.64 -10.52 18.55
C THR A 242 21.85 -11.11 17.37
N ALA A 243 22.52 -11.51 16.29
CA ALA A 243 21.87 -12.04 15.08
C ALA A 243 20.99 -13.25 15.40
N SER A 244 21.51 -14.23 16.14
CA SER A 244 20.76 -15.45 16.50
C SER A 244 19.48 -15.17 17.28
N THR A 245 19.49 -14.17 18.16
CA THR A 245 18.30 -13.77 18.93
C THR A 245 17.27 -13.11 18.02
N LEU A 246 17.72 -12.21 17.15
CA LEU A 246 16.86 -11.52 16.20
C LEU A 246 16.22 -12.52 15.20
N ASP A 247 17.02 -13.45 14.67
CA ASP A 247 16.55 -14.51 13.77
C ASP A 247 15.55 -15.44 14.46
N SER A 248 15.77 -15.78 15.74
CA SER A 248 14.84 -16.58 16.52
C SER A 248 13.50 -15.88 16.71
N ILE A 249 13.50 -14.56 16.95
CA ILE A 249 12.27 -13.75 17.03
C ILE A 249 11.56 -13.73 15.68
N ALA A 250 12.30 -13.50 14.59
CA ALA A 250 11.74 -13.47 13.24
C ALA A 250 11.14 -14.81 12.80
N ALA A 251 11.74 -15.93 13.22
CA ALA A 251 11.24 -17.28 12.98
C ALA A 251 10.00 -17.61 13.85
N GLY A 252 9.95 -17.09 15.08
CA GLY A 252 8.84 -17.32 16.01
C GLY A 252 7.56 -16.56 15.68
N LEU A 253 7.57 -15.59 14.77
CA LEU A 253 6.37 -14.78 14.46
C LEU A 253 5.16 -15.62 14.01
N GLY A 254 5.37 -16.81 13.44
CA GLY A 254 4.27 -17.73 13.10
C GLY A 254 3.47 -18.21 14.32
N ASP A 255 4.07 -18.22 15.52
CA ASP A 255 3.40 -18.56 16.77
C ASP A 255 2.37 -17.49 17.21
N LEU A 256 2.37 -16.33 16.54
CA LEU A 256 1.42 -15.23 16.74
C LEU A 256 0.29 -15.22 15.69
N SER A 257 0.15 -16.28 14.89
CA SER A 257 -0.87 -16.38 13.83
C SER A 257 -2.32 -16.25 14.30
N SER A 258 -2.60 -16.59 15.56
CA SER A 258 -3.92 -16.41 16.19
C SER A 258 -4.08 -15.08 16.93
N VAL A 259 -3.00 -14.31 17.08
CA VAL A 259 -2.99 -13.05 17.82
C VAL A 259 -3.25 -11.91 16.83
N PRO A 260 -4.22 -11.01 17.08
CA PRO A 260 -4.40 -9.82 16.26
C PRO A 260 -3.12 -8.97 16.21
N VAL A 261 -2.72 -8.54 15.01
CA VAL A 261 -1.55 -7.67 14.81
C VAL A 261 -1.94 -6.43 14.03
N ALA A 262 -1.46 -5.27 14.46
CA ALA A 262 -1.52 -4.02 13.70
C ALA A 262 -0.12 -3.49 13.37
N LEU A 263 0.07 -3.05 12.12
CA LEU A 263 1.28 -2.40 11.63
C LEU A 263 0.96 -0.95 11.25
N PHE A 264 1.39 -0.02 12.08
CA PHE A 264 1.13 1.42 11.98
C PHE A 264 2.37 2.16 11.50
N TRP A 265 2.41 2.47 10.20
CA TRP A 265 3.66 2.71 9.50
C TRP A 265 3.78 4.11 8.90
N GLY A 266 4.91 4.77 9.15
CA GLY A 266 5.38 5.95 8.43
C GLY A 266 6.22 5.55 7.22
N PRO A 267 5.68 5.61 5.99
CA PRO A 267 6.36 5.10 4.79
C PRO A 267 7.58 5.93 4.36
N ASN A 268 7.76 7.14 4.90
CA ASN A 268 8.90 8.00 4.58
C ASN A 268 10.07 7.83 5.56
N ASP A 269 10.02 6.85 6.47
CA ASP A 269 11.12 6.58 7.39
C ASP A 269 12.40 6.17 6.64
N PRO A 270 13.52 6.92 6.77
CA PRO A 270 14.78 6.59 6.11
C PRO A 270 15.55 5.44 6.77
N VAL A 271 15.12 4.99 7.95
CA VAL A 271 15.69 3.88 8.72
C VAL A 271 14.81 2.64 8.56
N PHE A 272 13.55 2.69 8.99
CA PHE A 272 12.59 1.58 8.89
C PHE A 272 11.64 1.80 7.71
N SER A 273 12.19 1.76 6.50
CA SER A 273 11.42 1.92 5.27
C SER A 273 10.42 0.78 5.05
N ASP A 274 9.57 0.90 4.03
CA ASP A 274 8.59 -0.12 3.66
C ASP A 274 9.21 -1.51 3.44
N LEU A 275 10.52 -1.63 3.19
CA LEU A 275 11.21 -2.93 3.15
C LEU A 275 10.88 -3.81 4.37
N TYR A 276 10.89 -3.22 5.56
CA TYR A 276 10.64 -3.96 6.81
C TYR A 276 9.15 -4.19 7.04
N LEU A 277 8.29 -3.27 6.60
CA LEU A 277 6.84 -3.49 6.60
C LEU A 277 6.48 -4.72 5.75
N HIS A 278 7.04 -4.84 4.56
CA HIS A 278 6.78 -5.98 3.68
C HIS A 278 7.32 -7.31 4.26
N ASP A 279 8.44 -7.30 4.99
CA ASP A 279 8.90 -8.49 5.73
C ASP A 279 7.89 -8.90 6.81
N PHE A 280 7.30 -7.94 7.54
CA PHE A 280 6.22 -8.25 8.47
C PHE A 280 4.95 -8.75 7.77
N GLU A 281 4.50 -8.13 6.68
CA GLU A 281 3.34 -8.60 5.91
C GLU A 281 3.52 -10.04 5.40
N GLN A 282 4.75 -10.44 5.06
CA GLN A 282 5.06 -11.82 4.68
C GLN A 282 5.00 -12.80 5.85
N ARG A 283 5.50 -12.39 7.03
CA ARG A 283 5.56 -13.25 8.23
C ARG A 283 4.25 -13.29 9.02
N LEU A 284 3.45 -12.23 8.92
CA LEU A 284 2.20 -12.00 9.63
C LEU A 284 1.13 -11.58 8.60
N PRO A 285 0.71 -12.49 7.70
CA PRO A 285 -0.20 -12.16 6.60
C PRO A 285 -1.61 -11.74 7.06
N HIS A 286 -1.96 -12.00 8.32
CA HIS A 286 -3.21 -11.59 8.95
C HIS A 286 -3.15 -10.20 9.60
N ALA A 287 -1.99 -9.52 9.58
CA ALA A 287 -1.83 -8.23 10.21
C ALA A 287 -2.63 -7.13 9.50
N ASP A 288 -3.27 -6.26 10.27
CA ASP A 288 -3.91 -5.05 9.78
C ASP A 288 -2.85 -3.97 9.55
N VAL A 289 -2.77 -3.44 8.33
CA VAL A 289 -1.75 -2.43 7.97
C VAL A 289 -2.40 -1.06 7.80
N HIS A 290 -1.91 -0.07 8.55
CA HIS A 290 -2.26 1.33 8.36
C HIS A 290 -1.01 2.15 8.06
N ARG A 291 -0.94 2.74 6.87
CA ARG A 291 0.15 3.64 6.46
C ARG A 291 -0.27 5.10 6.67
N PHE A 292 0.40 5.79 7.58
CA PHE A 292 0.23 7.22 7.78
C PHE A 292 1.00 7.98 6.70
N ALA A 293 0.30 8.25 5.60
CA ALA A 293 0.92 8.90 4.44
C ALA A 293 1.54 10.25 4.82
N GLY A 294 2.85 10.38 4.59
CA GLY A 294 3.59 11.59 4.95
C GLY A 294 4.41 11.45 6.22
N ALA A 295 4.06 10.52 7.12
CA ALA A 295 4.83 10.27 8.33
C ALA A 295 6.18 9.58 8.02
N HIS A 296 7.16 9.88 8.86
CA HIS A 296 8.53 9.42 8.77
C HIS A 296 8.82 8.49 9.95
N HIS A 297 9.81 8.86 10.78
CA HIS A 297 10.38 7.98 11.77
C HIS A 297 9.53 7.92 13.06
N PHE A 298 9.27 9.05 13.72
CA PHE A 298 8.40 9.06 14.91
C PHE A 298 6.95 9.32 14.50
N VAL A 299 6.33 8.30 13.92
CA VAL A 299 4.95 8.33 13.43
C VAL A 299 3.96 8.79 14.52
N GLN A 300 4.25 8.55 15.80
CA GLN A 300 3.47 8.99 16.97
C GLN A 300 3.45 10.52 17.15
N GLU A 301 4.44 11.23 16.61
CA GLU A 301 4.52 12.70 16.62
C GLU A 301 3.94 13.33 15.36
N GLU A 302 3.79 12.55 14.29
CA GLU A 302 3.43 13.02 12.95
C GLU A 302 1.97 12.69 12.59
N ALA A 303 1.36 11.74 13.28
CA ALA A 303 -0.01 11.28 13.03
C ALA A 303 -0.71 10.81 14.31
N ASP A 304 -2.03 10.64 14.23
CA ASP A 304 -2.86 10.14 15.32
C ASP A 304 -2.74 8.61 15.48
N VAL A 305 -1.56 8.17 15.88
CA VAL A 305 -1.29 6.75 16.18
C VAL A 305 -2.07 6.30 17.42
N ALA A 306 -2.28 7.19 18.39
CA ALA A 306 -3.01 6.86 19.61
C ALA A 306 -4.48 6.53 19.32
N GLY A 307 -5.18 7.38 18.55
CA GLY A 307 -6.54 7.11 18.09
C GLY A 307 -6.62 5.82 17.30
N ALA A 308 -5.71 5.60 16.34
CA ALA A 308 -5.66 4.36 15.57
C ALA A 308 -5.45 3.11 16.43
N ILE A 309 -4.64 3.19 17.50
CA ILE A 309 -4.46 2.09 18.47
C ILE A 309 -5.78 1.76 19.15
N PHE A 310 -6.48 2.76 19.70
CA PHE A 310 -7.69 2.50 20.47
C PHE A 310 -8.87 2.09 19.58
N ASP A 311 -8.98 2.63 18.37
CA ASP A 311 -9.95 2.16 17.37
C ASP A 311 -9.68 0.69 17.01
N TRP A 312 -8.43 0.32 16.78
CA TRP A 312 -8.05 -1.06 16.45
C TRP A 312 -8.28 -2.02 17.62
N VAL A 313 -7.87 -1.66 18.84
CA VAL A 313 -8.13 -2.44 20.07
C VAL A 313 -9.63 -2.63 20.26
N GLY A 314 -10.43 -1.57 20.08
CA GLY A 314 -11.88 -1.60 20.13
C GLY A 314 -12.51 -2.62 19.18
N HIS A 315 -11.99 -2.70 17.95
CA HIS A 315 -12.51 -3.59 16.90
C HIS A 315 -11.97 -5.02 16.93
N ARG A 316 -10.73 -5.24 17.39
CA ARG A 316 -10.03 -6.52 17.22
C ARG A 316 -9.77 -7.28 18.52
N CYS A 317 -9.69 -6.58 19.65
CA CYS A 317 -9.36 -7.20 20.93
C CYS A 317 -10.58 -7.46 21.82
N PHE A 318 -11.76 -6.96 21.45
CA PHE A 318 -13.03 -7.19 22.15
C PHE A 318 -14.05 -7.87 21.23
N THR A 319 -14.96 -8.64 21.82
CA THR A 319 -15.97 -9.39 21.04
C THR A 319 -17.14 -8.50 20.61
N ALA A 320 -17.92 -8.95 19.62
CA ALA A 320 -19.08 -8.22 19.11
C ALA A 320 -20.15 -7.94 20.18
N GLU A 321 -20.18 -8.71 21.28
CA GLU A 321 -21.09 -8.49 22.42
C GLU A 321 -20.72 -7.25 23.26
N ASP A 322 -19.49 -6.71 23.10
CA ASP A 322 -18.95 -5.57 23.85
C ASP A 322 -19.05 -4.22 23.11
N GLN A 323 -19.58 -4.19 21.87
CA GLN A 323 -19.66 -2.96 21.07
C GLN A 323 -21.06 -2.35 21.05
N PRO A 324 -21.22 -1.03 21.28
CA PRO A 324 -22.47 -0.35 20.99
C PRO A 324 -22.68 -0.31 19.47
N HIS A 325 -23.55 -1.18 18.94
CA HIS A 325 -23.87 -1.20 17.53
C HIS A 325 -24.43 0.16 17.04
N PRO A 326 -23.84 0.80 16.01
CA PRO A 326 -24.66 1.58 15.10
C PRO A 326 -25.57 0.58 14.37
N GLN A 327 -26.87 0.69 14.59
CA GLN A 327 -27.87 0.00 13.78
C GLN A 327 -27.54 0.26 12.30
N PRO A 328 -27.44 -0.77 11.44
CA PRO A 328 -27.41 -0.55 10.01
C PRO A 328 -28.68 0.22 9.67
N THR A 329 -28.53 1.48 9.24
CA THR A 329 -29.63 2.18 8.58
C THR A 329 -30.06 1.26 7.45
N PRO A 330 -31.32 0.77 7.41
CA PRO A 330 -31.75 -0.06 6.32
C PRO A 330 -31.53 0.76 5.05
N LEU A 331 -30.66 0.29 4.16
CA LEU A 331 -30.63 0.81 2.82
C LEU A 331 -32.04 0.59 2.29
N VAL A 332 -32.74 1.69 2.02
CA VAL A 332 -33.99 1.65 1.27
C VAL A 332 -33.61 1.02 -0.06
N HIS A 333 -33.90 -0.27 -0.20
CA HIS A 333 -33.94 -0.91 -1.50
C HIS A 333 -34.97 -0.13 -2.30
N ALA A 334 -34.50 0.79 -3.14
CA ALA A 334 -35.30 1.22 -4.27
C ALA A 334 -35.59 -0.07 -5.03
N SER A 335 -36.84 -0.53 -4.92
CA SER A 335 -37.37 -1.63 -5.71
C SER A 335 -37.33 -1.20 -7.17
N SER A 336 -36.17 -1.36 -7.82
CA SER A 336 -36.12 -1.50 -9.26
C SER A 336 -36.42 -2.95 -9.55
N GLU A 337 -37.66 -3.21 -9.97
CA GLU A 337 -37.99 -4.35 -10.82
C GLU A 337 -37.15 -4.24 -12.10
N GLY A 338 -35.90 -4.67 -12.00
CA GLY A 338 -35.00 -4.93 -13.09
C GLY A 338 -34.21 -6.15 -12.65
N GLU A 339 -34.36 -7.25 -13.37
CA GLU A 339 -33.59 -8.48 -13.12
C GLU A 339 -32.13 -8.09 -12.89
N ALA A 340 -31.64 -8.28 -11.67
CA ALA A 340 -30.23 -8.11 -11.38
C ALA A 340 -29.52 -9.13 -12.26
N ASN A 341 -28.95 -8.66 -13.37
CA ASN A 341 -28.32 -9.50 -14.37
C ASN A 341 -27.18 -10.23 -13.65
N GLU A 342 -27.38 -11.50 -13.31
CA GLU A 342 -26.34 -12.32 -12.69
C GLU A 342 -25.13 -12.28 -13.60
N SER A 343 -23.96 -11.91 -13.05
CA SER A 343 -22.70 -11.97 -13.79
C SER A 343 -22.61 -13.34 -14.43
N THR A 344 -22.38 -13.36 -15.74
CA THR A 344 -22.34 -14.61 -16.51
C THR A 344 -21.19 -15.54 -16.09
N GLY A 345 -20.31 -15.10 -15.17
CA GLY A 345 -19.10 -15.80 -14.75
C GLY A 345 -18.11 -15.97 -15.89
N ARG A 346 -18.29 -15.22 -16.98
CA ARG A 346 -17.49 -15.32 -18.20
C ARG A 346 -16.20 -14.52 -18.03
N PRO A 347 -15.02 -15.15 -18.09
CA PRO A 347 -13.74 -14.45 -17.94
C PRO A 347 -13.57 -13.31 -18.95
N MET A 348 -12.94 -12.22 -18.50
CA MET A 348 -12.67 -11.03 -19.34
C MET A 348 -11.90 -11.34 -20.64
N TRP A 349 -11.07 -12.39 -20.66
CA TRP A 349 -10.29 -12.79 -21.83
C TRP A 349 -11.04 -13.70 -22.80
N LEU A 350 -12.21 -14.25 -22.45
CA LEU A 350 -12.88 -15.29 -23.24
C LEU A 350 -13.40 -14.76 -24.59
N ALA A 351 -13.95 -13.54 -24.60
CA ALA A 351 -14.48 -12.90 -25.82
C ALA A 351 -13.42 -12.78 -26.93
N LEU A 352 -12.12 -12.71 -26.56
CA LEU A 352 -11.03 -12.62 -27.52
C LEU A 352 -10.96 -13.85 -28.43
N CYS A 353 -11.35 -15.01 -27.90
CA CYS A 353 -11.27 -16.30 -28.58
C CYS A 353 -12.57 -16.71 -29.27
N GLU A 354 -13.69 -16.08 -28.90
CA GLU A 354 -15.02 -16.35 -29.49
C GLU A 354 -15.38 -15.39 -30.63
N ALA A 355 -14.79 -14.19 -30.63
CA ALA A 355 -14.95 -13.23 -31.72
C ALA A 355 -14.36 -13.75 -33.04
N GLU A 356 -14.81 -13.15 -34.16
CA GLU A 356 -14.35 -13.53 -35.49
C GLU A 356 -12.81 -13.45 -35.61
N PRO A 357 -12.09 -14.56 -35.87
CA PRO A 357 -10.63 -14.61 -35.72
C PRO A 357 -9.83 -13.63 -36.59
N LEU A 358 -10.39 -13.25 -37.75
CA LEU A 358 -9.75 -12.34 -38.70
C LEU A 358 -10.14 -10.87 -38.47
N LYS A 359 -11.17 -10.59 -37.66
CA LYS A 359 -11.55 -9.23 -37.30
C LYS A 359 -10.45 -8.59 -36.46
N VAL A 360 -10.13 -7.32 -36.73
CA VAL A 360 -9.16 -6.55 -35.96
C VAL A 360 -9.66 -6.40 -34.52
N ALA A 361 -8.85 -6.77 -33.53
CA ALA A 361 -9.17 -6.58 -32.12
C ALA A 361 -8.66 -5.23 -31.60
N VAL A 362 -7.40 -4.92 -31.88
CA VAL A 362 -6.74 -3.68 -31.43
C VAL A 362 -5.99 -3.05 -32.59
N LEU A 363 -6.18 -1.74 -32.76
CA LEU A 363 -5.45 -0.89 -33.70
C LEU A 363 -4.80 0.29 -32.97
N GLU A 364 -3.51 0.50 -33.20
CA GLU A 364 -2.73 1.61 -32.68
C GLU A 364 -2.42 2.59 -33.82
N LEU A 365 -2.84 3.84 -33.69
CA LEU A 365 -2.51 4.89 -34.67
C LEU A 365 -1.32 5.78 -34.25
N SER A 366 -0.96 5.76 -32.96
CA SER A 366 0.16 6.54 -32.43
C SER A 366 1.51 5.95 -32.86
N GLY A 367 2.37 6.77 -33.48
CA GLY A 367 3.75 6.41 -33.85
C GLY A 367 3.86 5.52 -35.09
N SER A 368 3.59 4.23 -34.97
CA SER A 368 3.59 3.27 -36.10
C SER A 368 2.32 2.46 -36.09
N THR A 369 1.60 2.42 -37.22
CA THR A 369 0.34 1.65 -37.33
C THR A 369 0.58 0.18 -37.04
N ARG A 370 0.15 -0.28 -35.87
CA ARG A 370 0.23 -1.68 -35.41
C ARG A 370 -1.18 -2.18 -35.16
N HIS A 371 -1.47 -3.39 -35.61
CA HIS A 371 -2.75 -4.04 -35.34
C HIS A 371 -2.57 -5.52 -34.97
N ILE A 372 -3.59 -6.07 -34.34
CA ILE A 372 -3.71 -7.50 -34.08
C ILE A 372 -5.17 -7.93 -34.28
N THR A 373 -5.39 -9.10 -34.87
CA THR A 373 -6.74 -9.69 -35.00
C THR A 373 -7.15 -10.38 -33.70
N PHE A 374 -8.44 -10.70 -33.54
CA PHE A 374 -8.92 -11.47 -32.39
C PHE A 374 -8.25 -12.84 -32.28
N GLY A 375 -8.10 -13.57 -33.39
CA GLY A 375 -7.40 -14.85 -33.41
C GLY A 375 -5.92 -14.71 -32.99
N GLY A 376 -5.24 -13.68 -33.50
CA GLY A 376 -3.86 -13.37 -33.12
C GLY A 376 -3.73 -12.99 -31.64
N LEU A 377 -4.65 -12.18 -31.12
CA LEU A 377 -4.66 -11.74 -29.74
C LEU A 377 -4.97 -12.90 -28.78
N CYS A 378 -5.97 -13.73 -29.07
CA CYS A 378 -6.29 -14.93 -28.29
C CYS A 378 -5.07 -15.86 -28.18
N LEU A 379 -4.38 -16.12 -29.29
CA LEU A 379 -3.16 -16.93 -29.30
C LEU A 379 -2.05 -16.27 -28.48
N ARG A 380 -1.78 -14.98 -28.71
CA ARG A 380 -0.71 -14.23 -28.01
C ARG A 380 -0.96 -14.14 -26.51
N VAL A 381 -2.20 -13.94 -26.07
CA VAL A 381 -2.61 -13.97 -24.65
C VAL A 381 -2.42 -15.36 -24.04
N SER A 382 -2.74 -16.42 -24.78
CA SER A 382 -2.49 -17.80 -24.37
C SER A 382 -1.01 -18.07 -24.14
N GLU A 383 -0.20 -17.73 -25.13
CA GLU A 383 1.25 -17.92 -25.12
C GLU A 383 1.90 -17.10 -24.00
N PHE A 384 1.52 -15.82 -23.89
CA PHE A 384 2.02 -14.95 -22.84
C PHE A 384 1.72 -15.51 -21.45
N GLY A 385 0.44 -15.84 -21.16
CA GLY A 385 0.02 -16.36 -19.87
C GLY A 385 0.75 -17.65 -19.48
N ALA A 386 0.97 -18.57 -20.43
CA ALA A 386 1.73 -19.79 -20.21
C ALA A 386 3.22 -19.53 -19.96
N GLY A 387 3.81 -18.57 -20.68
CA GLY A 387 5.22 -18.22 -20.59
C GLY A 387 5.64 -17.46 -19.32
N LEU A 388 4.70 -16.84 -18.62
CA LEU A 388 4.95 -16.06 -17.39
C LEU A 388 5.75 -16.83 -16.33
N SER A 389 5.46 -18.12 -16.18
CA SER A 389 6.16 -19.01 -15.23
C SER A 389 7.68 -19.09 -15.47
N GLY A 390 8.12 -19.03 -16.73
CA GLY A 390 9.54 -19.01 -17.11
C GLY A 390 10.27 -17.77 -16.64
N PHE A 391 9.54 -16.70 -16.33
CA PHE A 391 10.05 -15.44 -15.78
C PHE A 391 9.90 -15.36 -14.25
N GLY A 392 9.42 -16.42 -13.60
CA GLY A 392 9.17 -16.47 -12.16
C GLY A 392 7.88 -15.77 -11.74
N ILE A 393 6.96 -15.52 -12.67
CA ILE A 393 5.63 -14.98 -12.38
C ILE A 393 4.69 -16.16 -12.17
N GLN A 394 4.05 -16.22 -11.00
CA GLN A 394 3.16 -17.32 -10.60
C GLN A 394 1.74 -16.79 -10.36
N ARG A 395 0.77 -17.70 -10.25
CA ARG A 395 -0.60 -17.36 -9.84
C ARG A 395 -0.55 -16.57 -8.52
N GLY A 396 -1.31 -15.48 -8.43
CA GLY A 396 -1.32 -14.57 -7.29
C GLY A 396 -0.18 -13.54 -7.26
N SER A 397 0.84 -13.65 -8.13
CA SER A 397 1.84 -12.58 -8.27
C SER A 397 1.17 -11.26 -8.66
N ARG A 398 1.67 -10.16 -8.11
CA ARG A 398 1.30 -8.79 -8.47
C ARG A 398 2.25 -8.27 -9.54
N VAL A 399 1.72 -7.92 -10.70
CA VAL A 399 2.52 -7.46 -11.84
C VAL A 399 2.12 -6.04 -12.22
N ALA A 400 3.00 -5.07 -11.98
CA ALA A 400 2.82 -3.70 -12.42
C ALA A 400 3.03 -3.58 -13.94
N LEU A 401 2.00 -3.12 -14.64
CA LEU A 401 2.01 -2.94 -16.09
C LEU A 401 2.22 -1.47 -16.41
N MET A 402 3.48 -1.10 -16.67
CA MET A 402 3.87 0.25 -17.08
C MET A 402 4.03 0.31 -18.61
N ILE A 403 2.95 -0.08 -19.30
CA ILE A 403 2.87 -0.25 -20.76
C ILE A 403 1.79 0.70 -21.29
N PRO A 404 2.06 1.51 -22.34
CA PRO A 404 1.04 2.33 -22.98
C PRO A 404 -0.11 1.49 -23.55
N PRO A 405 -1.31 2.06 -23.72
CA PRO A 405 -2.43 1.39 -24.40
C PRO A 405 -2.04 0.91 -25.80
N GLY A 406 -2.37 -0.35 -26.11
CA GLY A 406 -2.02 -1.00 -27.37
C GLY A 406 -2.03 -2.52 -27.26
N VAL A 407 -1.52 -3.20 -28.28
CA VAL A 407 -1.40 -4.64 -28.42
C VAL A 407 -0.66 -5.26 -27.24
N ASP A 408 0.45 -4.66 -26.80
CA ASP A 408 1.27 -5.23 -25.73
C ASP A 408 0.62 -5.11 -24.35
N LEU A 409 -0.06 -3.98 -24.05
CA LEU A 409 -0.83 -3.85 -22.82
C LEU A 409 -1.99 -4.85 -22.78
N ASN A 410 -2.73 -5.00 -23.89
CA ASN A 410 -3.81 -5.98 -23.98
C ASN A 410 -3.26 -7.41 -23.81
N THR A 411 -2.15 -7.74 -24.50
CA THR A 411 -1.47 -9.03 -24.35
C THR A 411 -1.11 -9.31 -22.89
N ALA A 412 -0.43 -8.36 -22.24
CA ALA A 412 0.04 -8.54 -20.87
C ALA A 412 -1.11 -8.62 -19.86
N LEU A 413 -2.12 -7.75 -19.98
CA LEU A 413 -3.24 -7.70 -19.05
C LEU A 413 -4.10 -8.96 -19.12
N TYR A 414 -4.59 -9.31 -20.31
CA TYR A 414 -5.42 -10.52 -20.48
C TYR A 414 -4.62 -11.79 -20.20
N GLY A 415 -3.33 -11.80 -20.53
CA GLY A 415 -2.43 -12.91 -20.20
C GLY A 415 -2.22 -13.07 -18.69
N CYS A 416 -2.11 -11.97 -17.94
CA CYS A 416 -2.08 -12.00 -16.48
C CYS A 416 -3.39 -12.57 -15.92
N TRP A 417 -4.54 -12.05 -16.34
CA TRP A 417 -5.85 -12.54 -15.91
C TRP A 417 -6.06 -14.02 -16.22
N ARG A 418 -5.62 -14.47 -17.39
CA ARG A 418 -5.68 -15.89 -17.76
C ARG A 418 -4.76 -16.76 -16.89
N ALA A 419 -3.60 -16.25 -16.49
CA ALA A 419 -2.67 -16.95 -15.60
C ALA A 419 -3.03 -16.84 -14.10
N GLY A 420 -4.12 -16.15 -13.75
CA GLY A 420 -4.50 -15.86 -12.36
C GLY A 420 -3.51 -14.95 -11.65
N VAL A 421 -2.88 -14.05 -12.39
CA VAL A 421 -1.91 -13.03 -11.94
C VAL A 421 -2.66 -11.71 -11.73
N VAL A 422 -2.37 -11.03 -10.62
CA VAL A 422 -2.97 -9.73 -10.28
C VAL A 422 -2.27 -8.64 -11.07
N ALA A 423 -2.98 -8.00 -12.00
CA ALA A 423 -2.45 -6.84 -12.71
C ALA A 423 -2.48 -5.61 -11.79
N VAL A 424 -1.39 -4.84 -11.73
CA VAL A 424 -1.36 -3.53 -11.07
C VAL A 424 -1.32 -2.46 -12.16
N VAL A 425 -2.40 -1.69 -12.27
CA VAL A 425 -2.54 -0.64 -13.29
C VAL A 425 -2.62 0.71 -12.60
N ILE A 426 -1.73 1.61 -13.02
CA ILE A 426 -1.56 2.91 -12.40
C ILE A 426 -1.67 3.96 -13.49
N ASP A 427 -2.63 4.86 -13.33
CA ASP A 427 -2.80 5.95 -14.29
C ASP A 427 -1.59 6.89 -14.26
N SER A 428 -0.97 7.06 -15.42
CA SER A 428 0.12 8.02 -15.64
C SER A 428 -0.25 9.47 -15.28
N ALA A 429 -1.55 9.82 -15.29
CA ALA A 429 -2.06 11.14 -14.92
C ALA A 429 -1.81 11.50 -13.45
N LEU A 430 -1.49 10.53 -12.58
CA LEU A 430 -1.13 10.76 -11.18
C LEU A 430 0.14 11.62 -11.02
N GLY A 431 0.99 11.65 -12.04
CA GLY A 431 2.30 12.27 -12.01
C GLY A 431 3.34 11.45 -11.23
N PRO A 432 4.64 11.75 -11.37
CA PRO A 432 5.71 10.84 -10.92
C PRO A 432 5.74 10.55 -9.41
N ALA A 433 5.40 11.54 -8.58
CA ALA A 433 5.42 11.40 -7.13
C ALA A 433 4.31 10.47 -6.62
N ASN A 434 3.07 10.69 -7.08
CA ASN A 434 1.93 9.86 -6.70
C ASN A 434 2.02 8.47 -7.32
N MET A 435 2.50 8.35 -8.57
CA MET A 435 2.79 7.07 -9.20
C MET A 435 3.82 6.27 -8.40
N THR A 436 4.90 6.90 -7.93
CA THR A 436 5.89 6.22 -7.07
C THR A 436 5.28 5.74 -5.76
N ARG A 437 4.43 6.56 -5.14
CA ARG A 437 3.70 6.16 -3.92
C ARG A 437 2.76 4.98 -4.19
N ALA A 438 2.02 5.01 -5.30
CA ALA A 438 1.12 3.94 -5.71
C ALA A 438 1.88 2.62 -5.94
N ILE A 439 2.97 2.65 -6.71
CA ILE A 439 3.78 1.44 -6.98
C ILE A 439 4.37 0.87 -5.70
N ARG A 440 4.95 1.71 -4.83
CA ARG A 440 5.47 1.24 -3.53
C ARG A 440 4.37 0.67 -2.67
N SER A 441 3.19 1.30 -2.67
CA SER A 441 2.07 0.81 -1.89
C SER A 441 1.50 -0.51 -2.41
N ALA A 442 1.50 -0.70 -3.72
CA ALA A 442 1.07 -1.94 -4.37
C ALA A 442 2.03 -3.11 -4.13
N ASN A 443 3.30 -2.82 -3.89
CA ASN A 443 4.39 -3.79 -3.74
C ASN A 443 4.36 -4.93 -4.77
N PRO A 444 4.42 -4.60 -6.08
CA PRO A 444 4.43 -5.61 -7.12
C PRO A 444 5.64 -6.53 -7.02
N ASP A 445 5.43 -7.82 -7.27
CA ASP A 445 6.49 -8.83 -7.37
C ASP A 445 7.30 -8.64 -8.67
N HIS A 446 6.62 -8.18 -9.74
CA HIS A 446 7.23 -7.92 -11.05
C HIS A 446 6.71 -6.62 -11.67
N LEU A 447 7.53 -6.01 -12.51
CA LEU A 447 7.21 -4.79 -13.25
C LEU A 447 7.55 -5.00 -14.72
N ILE A 448 6.51 -5.05 -15.57
CA ILE A 448 6.64 -5.12 -17.03
C ILE A 448 6.46 -3.71 -17.58
N ALA A 449 7.50 -3.17 -18.21
CA ALA A 449 7.55 -1.75 -18.48
C ALA A 449 8.36 -1.38 -19.72
N ILE A 450 7.98 -0.27 -20.36
CA ILE A 450 8.77 0.35 -21.43
C ILE A 450 10.13 0.86 -20.89
N PRO A 451 11.18 1.01 -21.74
CA PRO A 451 12.52 1.39 -21.30
C PRO A 451 12.57 2.66 -20.42
N LYS A 452 11.76 3.67 -20.74
CA LYS A 452 11.67 4.91 -19.96
C LYS A 452 11.13 4.66 -18.53
N ALA A 453 10.13 3.79 -18.40
CA ALA A 453 9.54 3.43 -17.11
C ALA A 453 10.48 2.51 -16.31
N LEU A 454 11.26 1.64 -16.96
CA LEU A 454 12.33 0.87 -16.32
C LEU A 454 13.44 1.77 -15.74
N ALA A 455 13.84 2.80 -16.49
CA ALA A 455 14.79 3.79 -16.01
C ALA A 455 14.24 4.54 -14.78
N ALA A 456 12.96 4.96 -14.83
CA ALA A 456 12.28 5.57 -13.70
C ALA A 456 12.21 4.62 -12.48
N ALA A 457 11.86 3.34 -12.70
CA ALA A 457 11.81 2.31 -11.66
C ALA A 457 13.16 2.15 -10.95
N LYS A 458 14.27 2.23 -11.70
CA LYS A 458 15.63 2.16 -11.15
C LYS A 458 15.98 3.40 -10.32
N VAL A 459 15.70 4.60 -10.85
CA VAL A 459 16.03 5.87 -10.19
C VAL A 459 15.19 6.11 -8.94
N LEU A 460 13.89 5.80 -9.02
CA LEU A 460 12.91 6.05 -7.96
C LEU A 460 12.79 4.86 -6.97
N GLY A 461 13.55 3.79 -7.21
CA GLY A 461 13.56 2.61 -6.34
C GLY A 461 12.20 1.93 -6.26
N TRP A 462 11.55 1.70 -7.40
CA TRP A 462 10.31 0.94 -7.44
C TRP A 462 10.58 -0.55 -7.18
N PRO A 463 9.73 -1.20 -6.36
CA PRO A 463 9.79 -2.65 -6.09
C PRO A 463 9.49 -3.49 -7.35
N GLY A 464 9.81 -4.78 -7.24
CA GLY A 464 9.52 -5.80 -8.25
C GLY A 464 10.68 -6.09 -9.21
N ARG A 465 10.73 -7.33 -9.69
CA ARG A 465 11.66 -7.74 -10.76
C ARG A 465 11.26 -7.05 -12.06
N ARG A 466 12.24 -6.42 -12.70
CA ARG A 466 12.04 -5.57 -13.88
C ARG A 466 12.13 -6.39 -15.16
N ILE A 467 11.12 -6.29 -16.02
CA ILE A 467 11.01 -6.97 -17.30
C ILE A 467 10.72 -5.91 -18.38
N SER A 468 11.51 -5.89 -19.46
CA SER A 468 11.28 -4.97 -20.59
C SER A 468 10.07 -5.44 -21.40
N THR A 469 9.34 -4.50 -22.00
CA THR A 469 8.34 -4.82 -23.03
C THR A 469 8.94 -5.57 -24.21
N ASP A 470 10.24 -5.43 -24.46
CA ASP A 470 10.95 -6.19 -25.52
C ASP A 470 10.99 -7.70 -25.24
N GLU A 471 10.79 -8.12 -23.98
CA GLU A 471 10.74 -9.53 -23.59
C GLU A 471 9.35 -10.17 -23.82
N ILE A 472 8.31 -9.40 -24.19
CA ILE A 472 6.95 -9.94 -24.37
C ILE A 472 6.93 -11.06 -25.41
N ASP A 473 7.64 -10.89 -26.53
CA ASP A 473 7.72 -11.93 -27.56
C ASP A 473 8.48 -13.17 -27.06
N ALA A 474 9.50 -12.99 -26.21
CA ALA A 474 10.22 -14.09 -25.59
C ALA A 474 9.36 -14.84 -24.56
N ILE A 475 8.55 -14.12 -23.77
CA ILE A 475 7.54 -14.69 -22.87
C ILE A 475 6.56 -15.53 -23.69
N CYS A 476 5.99 -14.97 -24.77
CA CYS A 476 5.08 -15.71 -25.64
C CYS A 476 5.74 -16.97 -26.22
N ALA A 477 6.96 -16.84 -26.75
CA ALA A 477 7.71 -17.97 -27.29
C ALA A 477 7.93 -19.08 -26.25
N GLY A 478 8.19 -18.74 -24.99
CA GLY A 478 8.33 -19.69 -23.89
C GLY A 478 7.02 -20.41 -23.52
N GLY A 479 5.86 -19.82 -23.82
CA GLY A 479 4.55 -20.45 -23.63
C GLY A 479 4.06 -21.30 -24.80
N ARG A 480 4.82 -21.37 -25.91
CA ARG A 480 4.46 -22.19 -27.08
C ARG A 480 4.63 -23.68 -26.75
N SER A 481 3.57 -24.45 -26.87
CA SER A 481 3.64 -25.91 -26.77
C SER A 481 4.13 -26.52 -28.09
N PRO A 482 5.21 -27.32 -28.10
CA PRO A 482 5.63 -28.05 -29.30
C PRO A 482 4.56 -29.10 -29.65
N GLY A 483 3.90 -28.98 -30.81
CA GLY A 483 3.05 -30.05 -31.36
C GLY A 483 1.54 -29.78 -31.49
N ARG A 484 1.01 -28.60 -31.14
CA ARG A 484 -0.38 -28.22 -31.48
C ARG A 484 -0.40 -27.45 -32.80
N GLY A 485 -0.51 -28.18 -33.91
CA GLY A 485 -0.87 -27.57 -35.21
C GLY A 485 -2.32 -27.09 -35.19
N SER A 486 -2.57 -25.90 -35.76
CA SER A 486 -3.81 -25.23 -36.22
C SER A 486 -5.19 -25.46 -35.57
N ASP A 487 -5.46 -26.57 -34.90
CA ASP A 487 -6.68 -26.85 -34.14
C ASP A 487 -6.42 -26.58 -32.66
N VAL A 488 -6.58 -25.32 -32.27
CA VAL A 488 -6.61 -24.93 -30.86
C VAL A 488 -7.91 -25.47 -30.25
N SER A 489 -7.90 -26.72 -29.79
CA SER A 489 -8.79 -27.09 -28.69
C SER A 489 -8.31 -26.30 -27.46
N ILE A 490 -8.89 -25.13 -27.26
CA ILE A 490 -8.76 -24.33 -26.04
C ILE A 490 -9.31 -25.24 -24.94
N SER A 491 -8.43 -25.98 -24.26
CA SER A 491 -8.90 -26.70 -23.09
C SER A 491 -9.23 -25.65 -22.04
N ALA A 492 -10.50 -25.62 -21.65
CA ALA A 492 -10.98 -24.92 -20.46
C ALA A 492 -10.38 -25.51 -19.15
N ASP A 493 -9.45 -26.47 -19.23
CA ASP A 493 -8.77 -27.10 -18.08
C ASP A 493 -7.80 -26.19 -17.32
N GLN A 494 -7.60 -24.92 -17.72
CA GLN A 494 -7.07 -23.96 -16.75
C GLN A 494 -8.24 -23.56 -15.86
N PRO A 495 -8.25 -23.94 -14.56
CA PRO A 495 -9.37 -23.63 -13.69
C PRO A 495 -9.58 -22.12 -13.77
N ALA A 496 -10.76 -21.72 -14.25
CA ALA A 496 -11.18 -20.34 -14.28
C ALA A 496 -10.75 -19.71 -12.95
N ALA A 497 -10.10 -18.55 -13.01
CA ALA A 497 -9.78 -17.83 -11.79
C ALA A 497 -11.10 -17.74 -11.01
N ASP A 498 -11.15 -18.37 -9.83
CA ASP A 498 -12.29 -18.26 -8.93
C ASP A 498 -12.70 -16.79 -8.91
N GLY A 499 -13.98 -16.50 -9.14
CA GLY A 499 -14.48 -15.14 -9.33
C GLY A 499 -14.15 -14.21 -8.16
N ALA A 500 -13.87 -14.77 -6.98
CA ALA A 500 -13.40 -14.07 -5.79
C ALA A 500 -11.89 -13.75 -5.77
N ASN A 501 -11.10 -14.29 -6.69
CA ASN A 501 -9.68 -13.97 -6.79
C ASN A 501 -9.49 -12.54 -7.31
N LEU A 502 -8.49 -11.86 -6.76
CA LEU A 502 -8.05 -10.56 -7.22
C LEU A 502 -7.54 -10.64 -8.67
N ALA A 503 -8.03 -9.74 -9.51
CA ALA A 503 -7.66 -9.61 -10.92
C ALA A 503 -6.85 -8.33 -11.17
N LEU A 504 -7.21 -7.25 -10.47
CA LEU A 504 -6.67 -5.91 -10.73
C LEU A 504 -6.51 -5.12 -9.43
N LEU A 505 -5.39 -4.40 -9.33
CA LEU A 505 -5.21 -3.30 -8.39
C LEU A 505 -5.14 -1.99 -9.18
N GLY A 506 -6.21 -1.21 -9.12
CA GLY A 506 -6.28 0.15 -9.67
C GLY A 506 -5.92 1.20 -8.62
N PHE A 507 -5.70 2.45 -9.01
CA PHE A 507 -5.41 3.53 -8.07
C PHE A 507 -6.31 4.74 -8.29
N THR A 508 -6.79 5.31 -7.18
CA THR A 508 -7.55 6.57 -7.16
C THR A 508 -6.66 7.76 -7.50
N SER A 509 -7.23 8.83 -8.07
CA SER A 509 -6.48 10.04 -8.48
C SER A 509 -5.78 10.79 -7.33
N GLY A 510 -6.20 10.54 -6.08
CA GLY A 510 -5.65 11.22 -4.90
C GLY A 510 -6.06 12.69 -4.76
N SER A 511 -7.23 13.08 -5.30
CA SER A 511 -7.73 14.46 -5.19
C SER A 511 -8.10 14.87 -3.76
N THR A 512 -8.52 13.92 -2.93
CA THR A 512 -8.93 14.14 -1.52
C THR A 512 -7.90 13.65 -0.50
N GLY A 513 -6.68 13.35 -0.93
CA GLY A 513 -5.63 12.80 -0.09
C GLY A 513 -4.70 11.85 -0.84
N PRO A 514 -3.90 11.03 -0.14
CA PRO A 514 -3.03 10.06 -0.77
C PRO A 514 -3.81 9.13 -1.70
N SER A 515 -3.23 8.81 -2.87
CA SER A 515 -3.78 7.81 -3.78
C SER A 515 -3.86 6.45 -3.08
N LYS A 516 -5.04 5.84 -3.15
CA LYS A 516 -5.39 4.54 -2.55
C LYS A 516 -5.53 3.49 -3.64
N GLY A 517 -5.07 2.28 -3.34
CA GLY A 517 -5.26 1.10 -4.18
C GLY A 517 -6.68 0.58 -4.05
N VAL A 518 -7.32 0.29 -5.18
CA VAL A 518 -8.65 -0.31 -5.30
C VAL A 518 -8.47 -1.73 -5.80
N LEU A 519 -8.95 -2.68 -5.03
CA LEU A 519 -8.91 -4.09 -5.35
C LEU A 519 -10.13 -4.46 -6.19
N TYR A 520 -9.90 -5.12 -7.32
CA TYR A 520 -10.96 -5.74 -8.11
C TYR A 520 -10.74 -7.24 -8.18
N GLU A 521 -11.80 -7.96 -7.87
CA GLU A 521 -11.94 -9.37 -8.13
C GLU A 521 -12.38 -9.61 -9.57
N HIS A 522 -12.12 -10.80 -10.11
CA HIS A 522 -12.55 -11.18 -11.46
C HIS A 522 -14.05 -10.93 -11.68
N ARG A 523 -14.89 -11.37 -10.74
CA ARG A 523 -16.36 -11.21 -10.86
C ARG A 523 -16.80 -9.75 -10.94
N GLN A 524 -16.06 -8.83 -10.35
CA GLN A 524 -16.39 -7.39 -10.36
C GLN A 524 -16.11 -6.78 -11.73
N LEU A 525 -14.97 -7.13 -12.35
CA LEU A 525 -14.65 -6.70 -13.70
C LEU A 525 -15.62 -7.29 -14.73
N GLU A 526 -16.02 -8.55 -14.55
CA GLU A 526 -16.98 -9.24 -15.41
C GLU A 526 -18.38 -8.62 -15.30
N ALA A 527 -18.86 -8.36 -14.07
CA ALA A 527 -20.12 -7.66 -13.84
C ALA A 527 -20.10 -6.25 -14.45
N GLN A 528 -18.96 -5.55 -14.35
CA GLN A 528 -18.77 -4.22 -14.95
C GLN A 528 -18.84 -4.28 -16.48
N ARG A 529 -18.18 -5.25 -17.12
CA ARG A 529 -18.29 -5.48 -18.58
C ARG A 529 -19.75 -5.73 -18.97
N ASP A 530 -20.43 -6.66 -18.29
CA ASP A 530 -21.80 -7.08 -18.63
C ASP A 530 -22.79 -5.91 -18.46
N LEU A 531 -22.60 -5.10 -17.42
CA LEU A 531 -23.36 -3.86 -17.19
C LEU A 531 -23.15 -2.84 -18.32
N LEU A 532 -21.89 -2.59 -18.71
CA LEU A 532 -21.58 -1.66 -19.80
C LEU A 532 -22.20 -2.12 -21.14
N ALA A 533 -22.12 -3.42 -21.44
CA ALA A 533 -22.74 -3.98 -22.63
C ALA A 533 -24.26 -3.78 -22.64
N SER A 534 -24.90 -4.01 -21.50
CA SER A 534 -26.35 -3.88 -21.33
C SER A 534 -26.83 -2.43 -21.42
N ILE A 535 -26.23 -1.52 -20.65
CA ILE A 535 -26.64 -0.10 -20.60
C ILE A 535 -26.54 0.56 -21.97
N TYR A 536 -25.44 0.33 -22.68
CA TYR A 536 -25.15 0.99 -23.96
C TYR A 536 -25.53 0.19 -25.19
N LYS A 537 -26.14 -0.99 -24.98
CA LYS A 537 -26.55 -1.94 -26.04
C LYS A 537 -25.40 -2.19 -27.00
N ILE A 538 -24.27 -2.62 -26.46
CA ILE A 538 -23.05 -2.87 -27.24
C ILE A 538 -23.18 -4.26 -27.87
N GLU A 539 -23.02 -4.32 -29.18
CA GLU A 539 -23.15 -5.54 -29.99
C GLU A 539 -21.81 -5.88 -30.65
N ALA A 540 -21.65 -7.13 -31.10
CA ALA A 540 -20.41 -7.58 -31.75
C ALA A 540 -20.10 -6.85 -33.08
N THR A 541 -21.07 -6.15 -33.66
CA THR A 541 -20.93 -5.30 -34.85
C THR A 541 -20.30 -3.95 -34.54
N ASP A 542 -20.23 -3.55 -33.26
CA ASP A 542 -19.66 -2.28 -32.85
C ASP A 542 -18.12 -2.25 -32.93
N SER A 543 -17.60 -1.02 -32.88
CA SER A 543 -16.20 -0.69 -32.80
C SER A 543 -16.00 0.61 -32.02
N LEU A 544 -14.92 0.67 -31.25
CA LEU A 544 -14.69 1.68 -30.22
C LEU A 544 -13.44 2.52 -30.50
N VAL A 545 -13.58 3.85 -30.51
CA VAL A 545 -12.45 4.76 -30.28
C VAL A 545 -12.25 4.97 -28.79
N ALA A 546 -11.17 4.42 -28.25
CA ALA A 546 -10.83 4.50 -26.84
C ALA A 546 -9.86 5.66 -26.55
N ALA A 547 -10.37 6.90 -26.61
CA ALA A 547 -9.64 8.11 -26.25
C ALA A 547 -9.60 8.37 -24.72
N PHE A 548 -9.81 7.32 -23.93
CA PHE A 548 -9.75 7.35 -22.48
C PHE A 548 -9.21 6.00 -21.96
N ALA A 549 -8.05 6.03 -21.30
CA ALA A 549 -7.29 4.82 -20.97
C ALA A 549 -8.07 3.76 -20.18
N PRO A 550 -8.90 4.11 -19.16
CA PRO A 550 -9.68 3.11 -18.43
C PRO A 550 -10.66 2.31 -19.30
N PHE A 551 -11.12 2.86 -20.42
CA PHE A 551 -12.04 2.17 -21.34
C PHE A 551 -11.37 1.45 -22.50
N ALA A 552 -10.11 1.78 -22.80
CA ALA A 552 -9.34 1.11 -23.86
C ALA A 552 -9.19 -0.40 -23.66
N LEU A 553 -9.36 -0.85 -22.41
CA LEU A 553 -9.29 -2.25 -22.02
C LEU A 553 -10.59 -3.01 -22.29
N TYR A 554 -11.75 -2.35 -22.41
CA TYR A 554 -13.04 -3.04 -22.50
C TYR A 554 -13.42 -3.49 -23.91
N GLY A 555 -12.92 -2.84 -24.97
CA GLY A 555 -13.28 -3.19 -26.35
C GLY A 555 -13.08 -4.69 -26.65
N PRO A 556 -11.84 -5.22 -26.51
CA PRO A 556 -11.61 -6.66 -26.72
C PRO A 556 -12.39 -7.56 -25.74
N ALA A 557 -12.57 -7.17 -24.48
CA ALA A 557 -13.36 -7.91 -23.49
C ALA A 557 -14.85 -8.01 -23.87
N LEU A 558 -15.37 -7.03 -24.62
CA LEU A 558 -16.71 -7.00 -25.19
C LEU A 558 -16.79 -7.68 -26.57
N GLY A 559 -15.67 -8.17 -27.12
CA GLY A 559 -15.61 -8.78 -28.44
C GLY A 559 -15.67 -7.77 -29.61
N ILE A 560 -15.41 -6.49 -29.35
CA ILE A 560 -15.45 -5.41 -30.36
C ILE A 560 -14.06 -4.86 -30.68
N THR A 561 -13.89 -4.34 -31.89
CA THR A 561 -12.65 -3.69 -32.30
C THR A 561 -12.42 -2.44 -31.48
N SER A 562 -11.18 -2.23 -31.02
CA SER A 562 -10.77 -1.03 -30.28
C SER A 562 -9.62 -0.32 -30.99
N VAL A 563 -9.74 1.00 -31.16
CA VAL A 563 -8.67 1.86 -31.70
C VAL A 563 -8.25 2.89 -30.67
N VAL A 564 -6.94 3.05 -30.51
CA VAL A 564 -6.35 4.17 -29.77
C VAL A 564 -5.99 5.26 -30.78
N PRO A 565 -6.58 6.47 -30.69
CA PRO A 565 -6.29 7.55 -31.63
C PRO A 565 -4.83 8.03 -31.50
N ASP A 566 -4.33 8.76 -32.49
CA ASP A 566 -3.01 9.40 -32.41
C ASP A 566 -3.03 10.55 -31.38
N MET A 567 -2.66 10.22 -30.14
CA MET A 567 -2.64 11.16 -29.02
C MET A 567 -1.67 10.72 -27.92
N ASP A 568 -1.18 11.69 -27.15
CA ASP A 568 -0.52 11.39 -25.88
C ASP A 568 -1.60 11.11 -24.83
N ILE A 569 -1.82 9.83 -24.50
CA ILE A 569 -2.83 9.43 -23.51
C ILE A 569 -2.56 10.01 -22.11
N THR A 570 -1.31 10.38 -21.81
CA THR A 570 -0.93 11.04 -20.55
C THR A 570 -1.30 12.52 -20.55
N LYS A 571 -1.63 13.08 -21.72
CA LYS A 571 -2.09 14.44 -21.94
C LYS A 571 -3.33 14.42 -22.84
N PRO A 572 -4.52 14.09 -22.30
CA PRO A 572 -5.72 13.92 -23.11
C PRO A 572 -6.08 15.11 -23.99
N ALA A 573 -5.70 16.32 -23.59
CA ALA A 573 -5.86 17.56 -24.36
C ALA A 573 -5.03 17.60 -25.67
N THR A 574 -4.25 16.58 -25.99
CA THR A 574 -3.53 16.46 -27.28
C THR A 574 -4.40 15.89 -28.40
N LEU A 575 -5.55 15.28 -28.09
CA LEU A 575 -6.45 14.73 -29.11
C LEU A 575 -7.07 15.86 -29.96
N THR A 576 -6.83 15.83 -31.27
CA THR A 576 -7.40 16.80 -32.22
C THR A 576 -8.65 16.24 -32.90
N ALA A 577 -9.46 17.11 -33.50
CA ALA A 577 -10.63 16.69 -34.26
C ALA A 577 -10.27 15.82 -35.48
N PRO A 578 -9.24 16.15 -36.28
CA PRO A 578 -8.75 15.26 -37.34
C PRO A 578 -8.31 13.89 -36.80
N ALA A 579 -7.51 13.84 -35.73
CA ALA A 579 -7.03 12.57 -35.19
C ALA A 579 -8.18 11.67 -34.65
N LEU A 580 -9.21 12.29 -34.05
CA LEU A 580 -10.43 11.56 -33.68
C LEU A 580 -11.15 11.02 -34.91
N ALA A 581 -11.34 11.83 -35.94
CA ALA A 581 -12.04 11.43 -37.16
C ALA A 581 -11.28 10.34 -37.95
N GLU A 582 -9.95 10.42 -37.99
CA GLU A 582 -9.07 9.40 -38.58
C GLU A 582 -9.17 8.08 -37.81
N ALA A 583 -9.23 8.12 -36.48
CA ALA A 583 -9.47 6.94 -35.66
C ALA A 583 -10.85 6.32 -35.91
N VAL A 584 -11.89 7.16 -36.01
CA VAL A 584 -13.25 6.68 -36.37
C VAL A 584 -13.23 6.02 -37.74
N ALA A 585 -12.63 6.65 -38.75
CA ALA A 585 -12.55 6.12 -40.10
C ALA A 585 -11.73 4.82 -40.19
N ALA A 586 -10.71 4.66 -39.35
CA ALA A 586 -9.81 3.50 -39.42
C ALA A 586 -10.47 2.17 -39.01
N VAL A 587 -11.56 2.21 -38.24
CA VAL A 587 -12.28 1.01 -37.75
C VAL A 587 -13.80 1.12 -37.91
N ASP A 588 -14.27 2.05 -38.72
CA ASP A 588 -15.69 2.40 -38.88
C ASP A 588 -16.40 2.54 -37.53
N ALA A 589 -15.79 3.31 -36.61
CA ALA A 589 -16.16 3.33 -35.20
C ALA A 589 -17.60 3.78 -34.97
N THR A 590 -18.35 2.97 -34.21
CA THR A 590 -19.72 3.28 -33.78
C THR A 590 -19.75 3.93 -32.40
N LEU A 591 -18.72 3.68 -31.56
CA LEU A 591 -18.60 4.25 -30.21
C LEU A 591 -17.37 5.14 -30.10
N VAL A 592 -17.51 6.28 -29.42
CA VAL A 592 -16.38 7.13 -29.00
C VAL A 592 -16.42 7.30 -27.49
N PHE A 593 -15.33 6.98 -26.81
CA PHE A 593 -15.13 7.33 -25.41
C PHE A 593 -13.99 8.32 -25.27
N ALA A 594 -14.28 9.53 -24.78
CA ALA A 594 -13.27 10.56 -24.55
C ALA A 594 -13.48 11.31 -23.22
N SER A 595 -12.39 11.65 -22.54
CA SER A 595 -12.46 12.55 -21.37
C SER A 595 -12.91 13.97 -21.77
N PRO A 596 -13.49 14.76 -20.84
CA PRO A 596 -13.84 16.16 -21.12
C PRO A 596 -12.66 17.00 -21.59
N ALA A 597 -11.45 16.73 -21.06
CA ALA A 597 -10.24 17.41 -21.48
C ALA A 597 -9.86 17.10 -22.94
N ALA A 598 -10.07 15.87 -23.40
CA ALA A 598 -9.86 15.50 -24.80
C ALA A 598 -10.91 16.14 -25.71
N LEU A 599 -12.20 16.10 -25.31
CA LEU A 599 -13.29 16.71 -26.08
C LEU A 599 -13.12 18.24 -26.22
N ALA A 600 -12.59 18.91 -25.20
CA ALA A 600 -12.30 20.35 -25.28
C ALA A 600 -11.36 20.69 -26.44
N ASN A 601 -10.29 19.92 -26.64
CA ASN A 601 -9.35 20.17 -27.72
C ASN A 601 -9.90 19.73 -29.09
N VAL A 602 -10.66 18.64 -29.14
CA VAL A 602 -11.41 18.23 -30.34
C VAL A 602 -12.35 19.36 -30.80
N VAL A 603 -13.13 19.93 -29.89
CA VAL A 603 -14.03 21.04 -30.21
C VAL A 603 -13.26 22.30 -30.63
N ALA A 604 -12.11 22.57 -30.03
CA ALA A 604 -11.25 23.71 -30.39
C ALA A 604 -10.65 23.58 -31.80
N THR A 605 -10.32 22.35 -32.22
CA THR A 605 -9.67 22.04 -33.51
C THR A 605 -10.67 21.64 -34.61
N ARG A 606 -11.98 21.82 -34.38
CA ARG A 606 -13.05 21.46 -35.33
C ARG A 606 -12.97 22.12 -36.71
N ALA A 607 -12.24 23.24 -36.82
CA ALA A 607 -12.04 23.94 -38.08
C ALA A 607 -11.19 23.13 -39.08
N ASP A 608 -10.37 22.20 -38.58
CA ASP A 608 -9.46 21.37 -39.37
C ASP A 608 -10.16 20.12 -39.96
N LEU A 609 -11.46 19.95 -39.71
CA LEU A 609 -12.23 18.83 -40.22
C LEU A 609 -12.55 18.98 -41.72
N THR A 610 -12.06 18.03 -42.51
CA THR A 610 -12.40 17.88 -43.93
C THR A 610 -13.81 17.28 -44.11
N LYS A 611 -14.30 17.23 -45.36
CA LYS A 611 -15.56 16.55 -45.68
C LYS A 611 -15.53 15.06 -45.30
N ILE A 612 -14.42 14.38 -45.61
CA ILE A 612 -14.20 12.97 -45.28
C ILE A 612 -14.23 12.76 -43.75
N HIS A 613 -13.60 13.66 -42.99
CA HIS A 613 -13.63 13.58 -41.52
C HIS A 613 -15.06 13.67 -40.98
N ARG A 614 -15.88 14.58 -41.53
CA ARG A 614 -17.28 14.75 -41.10
C ARG A 614 -18.15 13.56 -41.48
N GLU A 615 -17.92 12.95 -42.64
CA GLU A 615 -18.61 11.72 -43.07
C GLU A 615 -18.29 10.56 -42.12
N ALA A 616 -17.02 10.38 -41.76
CA ALA A 616 -16.61 9.35 -40.79
C ALA A 616 -17.25 9.56 -39.41
N LEU A 617 -17.18 10.79 -38.86
CA LEU A 617 -17.80 11.13 -37.57
C LEU A 617 -19.33 10.93 -37.57
N GLY A 618 -19.98 10.99 -38.73
CA GLY A 618 -21.40 10.68 -38.89
C GLY A 618 -21.76 9.22 -38.63
N GLY A 619 -20.80 8.29 -38.67
CA GLY A 619 -21.02 6.87 -38.35
C GLY A 619 -21.12 6.56 -36.85
N VAL A 620 -20.74 7.50 -35.99
CA VAL A 620 -20.76 7.31 -34.54
C VAL A 620 -22.20 7.35 -34.03
N ARG A 621 -22.63 6.29 -33.33
CA ARG A 621 -23.95 6.16 -32.70
C ARG A 621 -23.95 6.48 -31.20
N LEU A 622 -22.79 6.48 -30.55
CA LEU A 622 -22.68 6.72 -29.11
C LEU A 622 -21.40 7.49 -28.77
N LEU A 623 -21.57 8.60 -28.05
CA LEU A 623 -20.50 9.42 -27.50
C LEU A 623 -20.54 9.37 -25.96
N LEU A 624 -19.51 8.79 -25.36
CA LEU A 624 -19.33 8.70 -23.92
C LEU A 624 -18.28 9.71 -23.45
N SER A 625 -18.62 10.46 -22.39
CA SER A 625 -17.66 11.32 -21.70
C SER A 625 -17.70 11.20 -20.18
N ALA A 626 -16.58 10.85 -19.58
CA ALA A 626 -16.44 10.65 -18.14
C ALA A 626 -15.01 10.96 -17.64
N GLY A 627 -14.79 10.80 -16.33
CA GLY A 627 -13.49 10.96 -15.68
C GLY A 627 -13.20 12.37 -15.17
N ALA A 628 -14.06 13.35 -15.48
CA ALA A 628 -14.03 14.70 -14.92
C ALA A 628 -15.43 15.34 -15.05
N PRO A 629 -15.73 16.44 -14.33
CA PRO A 629 -16.97 17.17 -14.51
C PRO A 629 -17.18 17.58 -15.98
N VAL A 630 -18.32 17.20 -16.55
CA VAL A 630 -18.67 17.50 -17.95
C VAL A 630 -19.44 18.81 -18.03
N ASN A 631 -18.90 19.80 -18.73
CA ASN A 631 -19.62 21.04 -19.00
C ASN A 631 -20.69 20.79 -20.09
N PRO A 632 -21.99 21.06 -19.85
CA PRO A 632 -23.05 20.80 -20.83
C PRO A 632 -22.84 21.49 -22.18
N ALA A 633 -22.30 22.72 -22.19
CA ALA A 633 -22.05 23.46 -23.43
C ALA A 633 -20.90 22.85 -24.24
N LEU A 634 -19.85 22.35 -23.56
CA LEU A 634 -18.78 21.62 -24.23
C LEU A 634 -19.33 20.30 -24.81
N PHE A 635 -20.15 19.59 -24.05
CA PHE A 635 -20.66 18.30 -24.46
C PHE A 635 -21.63 18.41 -25.65
N ALA A 636 -22.47 19.44 -25.68
CA ALA A 636 -23.31 19.78 -26.84
C ALA A 636 -22.47 20.14 -28.09
N GLN A 637 -21.36 20.87 -27.92
CA GLN A 637 -20.46 21.18 -29.04
C GLN A 637 -19.75 19.93 -29.57
N ALA A 638 -19.36 19.00 -28.69
CA ALA A 638 -18.78 17.72 -29.09
C ALA A 638 -19.81 16.84 -29.82
N GLN A 639 -21.03 16.74 -29.29
CA GLN A 639 -22.16 16.04 -29.91
C GLN A 639 -22.47 16.56 -31.32
N ALA A 640 -22.35 17.87 -31.55
CA ALA A 640 -22.55 18.46 -32.88
C ALA A 640 -21.52 18.00 -33.94
N LEU A 641 -20.37 17.45 -33.53
CA LEU A 641 -19.38 16.86 -34.44
C LEU A 641 -19.73 15.42 -34.85
N VAL A 642 -20.51 14.71 -34.02
CA VAL A 642 -20.98 13.33 -34.21
C VAL A 642 -22.52 13.32 -34.23
N PRO A 643 -23.17 13.92 -35.24
CA PRO A 643 -24.58 14.31 -35.19
C PRO A 643 -25.58 13.17 -34.99
N ASN A 644 -25.18 11.93 -35.29
CA ASN A 644 -26.02 10.73 -35.16
C ASN A 644 -25.82 10.00 -33.82
N ALA A 645 -24.92 10.49 -32.96
CA ALA A 645 -24.62 9.83 -31.70
C ALA A 645 -25.67 10.13 -30.62
N GLU A 646 -25.88 9.23 -29.68
CA GLU A 646 -26.40 9.59 -28.36
C GLU A 646 -25.23 10.02 -27.47
N ALA A 647 -25.36 11.15 -26.77
CA ALA A 647 -24.33 11.63 -25.85
C ALA A 647 -24.68 11.27 -24.40
N HIS A 648 -23.80 10.50 -23.75
CA HIS A 648 -23.95 10.05 -22.37
C HIS A 648 -22.73 10.41 -21.52
N THR A 649 -22.98 10.77 -20.26
CA THR A 649 -21.94 11.00 -19.27
C THR A 649 -22.05 10.02 -18.10
N PRO A 650 -21.44 8.82 -18.22
CA PRO A 650 -21.38 7.91 -17.10
C PRO A 650 -20.60 8.55 -15.96
N TYR A 651 -21.22 8.57 -14.78
CA TYR A 651 -20.54 8.90 -13.54
C TYR A 651 -20.06 7.61 -12.88
N GLY A 652 -18.81 7.62 -12.43
CA GLY A 652 -18.28 6.59 -11.56
C GLY A 652 -17.01 7.05 -10.87
N MET A 653 -16.49 6.15 -10.05
CA MET A 653 -15.25 6.28 -9.32
C MET A 653 -14.38 5.07 -9.62
N THR A 654 -13.11 5.07 -9.19
CA THR A 654 -12.25 3.91 -9.40
C THR A 654 -12.93 2.67 -8.82
N GLU A 655 -13.41 2.72 -7.58
CA GLU A 655 -14.08 1.63 -6.86
C GLU A 655 -15.30 1.03 -7.57
N VAL A 656 -16.02 1.81 -8.39
CA VAL A 656 -17.24 1.38 -9.07
C VAL A 656 -17.55 2.29 -10.25
N LEU A 657 -17.76 1.72 -11.44
CA LEU A 657 -18.03 2.47 -12.67
C LEU A 657 -18.87 1.62 -13.65
N PRO A 658 -19.95 2.15 -14.25
CA PRO A 658 -20.66 3.35 -13.85
C PRO A 658 -21.47 3.14 -12.55
N VAL A 659 -21.57 4.19 -11.75
CA VAL A 659 -22.51 4.31 -10.61
C VAL A 659 -23.84 4.86 -11.10
N ALA A 660 -23.80 5.82 -12.02
CA ALA A 660 -24.96 6.44 -12.63
C ALA A 660 -24.63 6.81 -14.08
N ASP A 661 -25.66 7.00 -14.88
CA ASP A 661 -25.55 7.49 -16.25
C ASP A 661 -26.59 8.57 -16.51
N VAL A 662 -26.22 9.57 -17.30
CA VAL A 662 -27.12 10.66 -17.70
C VAL A 662 -26.87 11.01 -19.17
N SER A 663 -27.95 11.05 -19.95
CA SER A 663 -27.89 11.54 -21.33
C SER A 663 -27.83 13.07 -21.39
N LEU A 664 -27.22 13.62 -22.45
CA LEU A 664 -27.20 15.06 -22.69
C LEU A 664 -28.62 15.65 -22.78
N VAL A 665 -29.58 14.90 -23.31
CA VAL A 665 -31.00 15.28 -23.35
C VAL A 665 -31.55 15.51 -21.94
N SER A 666 -31.21 14.63 -21.00
CA SER A 666 -31.64 14.74 -19.59
C SER A 666 -30.94 15.88 -18.85
N LEU A 667 -29.67 16.16 -19.17
CA LEU A 667 -28.92 17.33 -18.64
C LEU A 667 -29.50 18.67 -19.12
N ALA A 668 -29.94 18.73 -20.38
CA ALA A 668 -30.57 19.94 -20.93
C ALA A 668 -31.93 20.20 -20.26
N ALA A 669 -32.69 19.15 -19.91
CA ALA A 669 -33.99 19.27 -19.25
C ALA A 669 -33.91 19.76 -17.78
N THR A 670 -32.75 19.65 -17.13
CA THR A 670 -32.55 20.06 -15.72
C THR A 670 -31.94 21.45 -15.57
N THR A 671 -31.46 22.06 -16.66
CA THR A 671 -30.84 23.39 -16.68
C THR A 671 -31.72 24.48 -17.31
N GLY A 672 -32.95 24.10 -17.72
CA GLY A 672 -33.95 24.94 -18.38
C GLY A 672 -34.97 25.56 -17.44
#